data_AF-A0A7X7J8E9-F1
#
_entry.id   AF-A0A7X7J8E9-F1
#
_cell.length_a   1.000
_cell.length_b   1.000
_cell.length_c   1.000
_cell.angle_alpha   90.00
_cell.angle_beta   90.00
_cell.angle_gamma   90.00
#
_symmetry.space_group_name_H-M   'P 1'
#
loop_
_entity.id
_entity.type
_entity.pdbx_description
1 polymer ?
#
loop_
_entity_poly.entity_id
_entity_poly.type
_entity_poly.pdbx_seq_one_letter_code
_entity_poly.pdbx_strand_id
1 'polypeptide(L)'
;MRHRLTGLLAALAIIYAGAPARAADKAQIEAWEKTARDGSVSQSYYEQYTKDLKPEAGAKLRKAASAAAASLLDEESIRNSPAKFAEFACILAELNVNAARPDAGGALFRQVAAMKDAPQQETILAYMGLANIECARGNLAEAARHCRDLVNRVQPETVPRRTARQTFIYQAKAAADLLTGYHLDALKLPFDTGAKAFPTPKEAKYTDGFVKLTRVRVTGLKDDAPGMRLLKEKLARFGIEVAKKAPFTIAVNAGALKAPEKPQGYALAVTKDGAQIAGSDNQGTTWGIVSLIQVIDQGDKAARICEIRDWPDGLRRGHTGWFANEIEYALFTKQNLCTGGPGAWFFPSAYENMRFPALQDAIIAACARPFSDFGFDYYPCERMCQVPISIEQGYQWYLARALAAAEAGAHTYYMWDDGRYTWLYPNGPYELDRTASGMKPGKMDAAFLDRIYREVKARHPGFKLIFCPPCYWGPDAAFDGPQDRESYLAEIGTTDPAIDVFWTGAGVLSRQHTPAAVAWFKKLLKRNPTIFQNRTGQHESLNYLADATDWPKWVYEGFAANDISGFAKNSGMPQEGTQIATLSDYLWNNNAYDAEKSLENAMNLLFGKGVYELLRPAAVELAYFDRLQPITPAILDEKVPDLQAKVDLAKTNMEKARKLNSTTLNIFSAWYGHGVSRAEAVVAKAKNPPDFAAARKKFETEIAATEALAAKLAGYDKAKGDLFFCAADFSGLRGFSVSRHVMFEGDNRLTGILYGADTENHTATFEFEANAKDGPVELRICGADDERDSFCGLRVTVNDSVVFDANGQVFPNRKYTVIKAPVAANLLRGRNKIQISNPAPGDNPRGTPWVAINFVVIKR
;
A
#
# COMPACT_ATOMS: atom_id res chain seq x y z
N MET A 1 2.35 -8.22 -45.79
CA MET A 1 2.42 -8.59 -44.36
C MET A 1 2.44 -7.37 -43.42
N ARG A 2 3.47 -6.49 -43.41
CA ARG A 2 3.54 -5.29 -42.53
C ARG A 2 2.30 -4.36 -42.59
N HIS A 3 1.78 -4.05 -43.78
CA HIS A 3 0.56 -3.23 -43.92
C HIS A 3 -0.72 -3.89 -43.39
N ARG A 4 -0.87 -5.22 -43.55
CA ARG A 4 -2.00 -5.98 -43.00
C ARG A 4 -1.91 -6.10 -41.47
N LEU A 5 -0.69 -6.25 -40.93
CA LEU A 5 -0.39 -6.32 -39.49
C LEU A 5 -0.74 -5.00 -38.77
N THR A 6 -0.38 -3.87 -39.39
CA THR A 6 -0.66 -2.53 -38.85
C THR A 6 -2.16 -2.23 -38.83
N GLY A 7 -2.90 -2.63 -39.88
CA GLY A 7 -4.35 -2.54 -39.92
C GLY A 7 -5.07 -3.47 -38.94
N LEU A 8 -4.52 -4.65 -38.65
CA LEU A 8 -5.08 -5.60 -37.67
C LEU A 8 -4.97 -5.09 -36.24
N LEU A 9 -3.81 -4.51 -35.88
CA LEU A 9 -3.54 -3.91 -34.57
C LEU A 9 -4.37 -2.64 -34.34
N ALA A 10 -4.52 -1.80 -35.37
CA ALA A 10 -5.39 -0.63 -35.33
C ALA A 10 -6.87 -1.02 -35.20
N ALA A 11 -7.31 -2.07 -35.90
CA ALA A 11 -8.67 -2.55 -35.79
C ALA A 11 -8.96 -3.16 -34.42
N LEU A 12 -8.08 -4.00 -33.86
CA LEU A 12 -8.25 -4.54 -32.50
C LEU A 12 -8.52 -3.43 -31.47
N ALA A 13 -7.79 -2.32 -31.51
CA ALA A 13 -7.99 -1.19 -30.61
C ALA A 13 -9.38 -0.54 -30.74
N ILE A 14 -9.90 -0.40 -31.97
CA ILE A 14 -11.23 0.16 -32.26
C ILE A 14 -12.36 -0.80 -31.87
N ILE A 15 -12.10 -2.10 -31.93
CA ILE A 15 -13.07 -3.17 -31.72
C ILE A 15 -13.44 -3.31 -30.24
N TYR A 16 -12.49 -3.00 -29.36
CA TYR A 16 -12.69 -2.96 -27.92
C TYR A 16 -13.53 -1.75 -27.43
N ALA A 17 -13.88 -0.77 -28.28
CA ALA A 17 -14.51 0.51 -27.88
C ALA A 17 -15.97 0.74 -28.40
N GLY A 18 -16.90 -0.21 -28.24
CA GLY A 18 -18.23 -0.16 -28.91
C GLY A 18 -19.10 1.13 -28.84
N ALA A 19 -19.48 1.66 -30.04
CA ALA A 19 -20.77 2.32 -30.49
C ALA A 19 -20.99 3.89 -30.49
N PRO A 20 -22.21 4.45 -30.84
CA PRO A 20 -22.85 5.26 -31.98
C PRO A 20 -22.17 6.43 -32.76
N ALA A 21 -22.68 6.78 -33.97
CA ALA A 21 -21.99 7.40 -35.13
C ALA A 21 -22.15 8.93 -35.46
N ARG A 22 -21.16 9.58 -36.15
CA ARG A 22 -21.29 10.57 -37.29
C ARG A 22 -19.99 10.88 -38.11
N ALA A 23 -20.12 11.24 -39.41
CA ALA A 23 -19.25 10.88 -40.58
C ALA A 23 -18.06 11.80 -40.95
N ALA A 24 -16.98 11.18 -41.48
CA ALA A 24 -15.88 11.81 -42.20
C ALA A 24 -15.72 11.19 -43.61
N ASP A 25 -15.19 11.96 -44.56
CA ASP A 25 -15.12 11.61 -45.99
C ASP A 25 -13.81 10.91 -46.42
N LYS A 26 -13.82 10.43 -47.68
CA LYS A 26 -12.78 9.60 -48.29
C LYS A 26 -11.41 10.27 -48.41
N ALA A 27 -11.35 11.61 -48.57
CA ALA A 27 -10.09 12.33 -48.72
C ALA A 27 -9.32 12.41 -47.39
N GLN A 28 -10.04 12.41 -46.27
CA GLN A 28 -9.46 12.37 -44.93
C GLN A 28 -8.84 11.00 -44.61
N ILE A 29 -9.49 9.92 -45.03
CA ILE A 29 -9.01 8.54 -44.87
C ILE A 29 -7.67 8.34 -45.61
N GLU A 30 -7.55 8.86 -46.83
CA GLU A 30 -6.34 8.72 -47.66
C GLU A 30 -5.14 9.53 -47.10
N ALA A 31 -5.38 10.66 -46.44
CA ALA A 31 -4.32 11.42 -45.75
C ALA A 31 -3.81 10.71 -44.47
N TRP A 32 -4.67 9.93 -43.80
CA TRP A 32 -4.32 9.21 -42.58
C TRP A 32 -3.55 7.92 -42.85
N GLU A 33 -3.85 7.24 -43.95
CA GLU A 33 -3.06 6.10 -44.45
C GLU A 33 -1.62 6.49 -44.84
N LYS A 34 -1.40 7.76 -45.17
CA LYS A 34 -0.07 8.33 -45.42
C LYS A 34 0.70 8.57 -44.12
N THR A 35 0.02 9.04 -43.08
CA THR A 35 0.63 9.37 -41.77
C THR A 35 0.99 8.11 -40.96
N ALA A 36 0.23 7.02 -41.12
CA ALA A 36 0.53 5.72 -40.50
C ALA A 36 1.84 5.06 -40.99
N ARG A 37 2.44 5.56 -42.07
CA ARG A 37 3.66 4.99 -42.66
C ARG A 37 4.96 5.45 -41.98
N ASP A 38 4.92 6.54 -41.20
CA ASP A 38 6.14 7.28 -40.82
C ASP A 38 6.54 7.20 -39.33
N GLY A 39 5.88 6.34 -38.53
CA GLY A 39 6.47 5.80 -37.29
C GLY A 39 6.39 6.68 -36.04
N SER A 40 5.33 6.48 -35.24
CA SER A 40 5.36 6.45 -33.76
C SER A 40 4.04 5.85 -33.28
N VAL A 41 4.07 4.59 -32.83
CA VAL A 41 2.87 3.75 -32.61
C VAL A 41 2.04 4.22 -31.39
N SER A 42 2.52 5.13 -30.54
CA SER A 42 1.76 5.60 -29.37
C SER A 42 0.85 6.80 -29.64
N GLN A 43 1.14 7.63 -30.65
CA GLN A 43 0.45 8.90 -30.87
C GLN A 43 -0.68 8.80 -31.91
N SER A 44 -0.48 8.01 -32.98
CA SER A 44 -1.56 7.70 -33.93
C SER A 44 -2.63 6.77 -33.35
N TYR A 45 -2.26 5.94 -32.37
CA TYR A 45 -3.12 4.98 -31.68
C TYR A 45 -4.29 5.63 -30.92
N TYR A 46 -4.04 6.76 -30.24
CA TYR A 46 -5.07 7.52 -29.52
C TYR A 46 -5.85 8.51 -30.41
N GLU A 47 -5.23 9.03 -31.47
CA GLU A 47 -5.91 9.87 -32.46
C GLU A 47 -6.88 9.07 -33.36
N GLN A 48 -6.60 7.78 -33.61
CA GLN A 48 -7.55 6.86 -34.27
C GLN A 48 -8.66 6.40 -33.32
N TYR A 49 -8.35 6.19 -32.04
CA TYR A 49 -9.31 5.89 -30.96
C TYR A 49 -10.41 6.96 -30.83
N THR A 50 -10.11 8.23 -31.11
CA THR A 50 -11.07 9.35 -30.99
C THR A 50 -11.85 9.67 -32.26
N LYS A 51 -11.31 9.38 -33.45
CA LYS A 51 -11.96 9.74 -34.73
C LYS A 51 -13.04 8.75 -35.18
N ASP A 52 -12.96 7.47 -34.80
CA ASP A 52 -13.73 6.37 -35.42
C ASP A 52 -14.79 5.71 -34.51
N LEU A 53 -15.27 6.41 -33.47
CA LEU A 53 -16.24 5.94 -32.46
C LEU A 53 -17.66 5.65 -32.98
N LYS A 54 -17.85 5.22 -34.24
CA LYS A 54 -19.15 4.76 -34.77
C LYS A 54 -19.32 3.23 -34.67
N PRO A 55 -20.49 2.67 -34.33
CA PRO A 55 -20.76 1.23 -34.24
C PRO A 55 -20.77 0.59 -35.61
N GLU A 56 -21.22 1.30 -36.63
CA GLU A 56 -21.20 0.82 -38.02
C GLU A 56 -19.76 0.77 -38.56
N ALA A 57 -18.93 1.76 -38.25
CA ALA A 57 -17.50 1.76 -38.61
C ALA A 57 -16.74 0.69 -37.81
N GLY A 58 -17.00 0.59 -36.50
CA GLY A 58 -16.45 -0.45 -35.64
C GLY A 58 -16.86 -1.85 -36.07
N ALA A 59 -18.12 -2.08 -36.48
CA ALA A 59 -18.57 -3.37 -36.99
C ALA A 59 -17.95 -3.69 -38.36
N LYS A 60 -17.81 -2.69 -39.24
CA LYS A 60 -17.11 -2.82 -40.53
C LYS A 60 -15.62 -3.13 -40.32
N LEU A 61 -14.97 -2.46 -39.38
CA LEU A 61 -13.58 -2.70 -38.98
C LEU A 61 -13.41 -4.07 -38.31
N ARG A 62 -14.34 -4.49 -37.44
CA ARG A 62 -14.41 -5.87 -36.89
C ARG A 62 -14.42 -6.89 -38.00
N LYS A 63 -15.34 -6.72 -38.96
CA LYS A 63 -15.49 -7.65 -40.09
C LYS A 63 -14.24 -7.66 -40.96
N ALA A 64 -13.65 -6.50 -41.26
CA ALA A 64 -12.42 -6.40 -42.04
C ALA A 64 -11.22 -7.02 -41.31
N ALA A 65 -11.08 -6.79 -40.01
CA ALA A 65 -10.03 -7.37 -39.18
C ALA A 65 -10.19 -8.89 -39.03
N SER A 66 -11.42 -9.39 -38.83
CA SER A 66 -11.68 -10.83 -38.81
C SER A 66 -11.30 -11.48 -40.13
N ALA A 67 -11.65 -10.86 -41.26
CA ALA A 67 -11.30 -11.37 -42.59
C ALA A 67 -9.78 -11.35 -42.82
N ALA A 68 -9.10 -10.27 -42.39
CA ALA A 68 -7.65 -10.16 -42.50
C ALA A 68 -6.91 -11.17 -41.60
N ALA A 69 -7.34 -11.36 -40.35
CA ALA A 69 -6.75 -12.33 -39.44
C ALA A 69 -6.95 -13.76 -39.94
N ALA A 70 -8.16 -14.10 -40.42
CA ALA A 70 -8.45 -15.40 -41.02
C ALA A 70 -7.56 -15.66 -42.25
N SER A 71 -7.44 -14.69 -43.15
CA SER A 71 -6.57 -14.81 -44.33
C SER A 71 -5.09 -14.97 -43.98
N LEU A 72 -4.62 -14.37 -42.88
CA LEU A 72 -3.23 -14.51 -42.43
C LEU A 72 -2.95 -15.90 -41.85
N LEU A 73 -3.93 -16.52 -41.17
CA LEU A 73 -3.80 -17.89 -40.66
C LEU A 73 -3.68 -18.93 -41.79
N ASP A 74 -4.22 -18.62 -42.97
CA ASP A 74 -4.08 -19.47 -44.16
C ASP A 74 -2.70 -19.37 -44.81
N GLU A 75 -1.91 -18.32 -44.53
CA GLU A 75 -0.55 -18.16 -45.09
C GLU A 75 0.40 -19.21 -44.50
N GLU A 76 1.09 -19.97 -45.37
CA GLU A 76 2.00 -21.05 -44.98
C GLU A 76 3.09 -20.58 -43.98
N SER A 77 3.64 -19.38 -44.20
CA SER A 77 4.66 -18.79 -43.33
C SER A 77 4.17 -18.44 -41.91
N ILE A 78 2.85 -18.30 -41.72
CA ILE A 78 2.21 -18.10 -40.42
C ILE A 78 1.84 -19.46 -39.84
N ARG A 79 1.20 -20.33 -40.62
CA ARG A 79 0.78 -21.67 -40.23
C ARG A 79 1.94 -22.53 -39.69
N ASN A 80 3.10 -22.41 -40.33
CA ASN A 80 4.31 -23.17 -39.95
C ASN A 80 5.12 -22.50 -38.84
N SER A 81 4.68 -21.34 -38.32
CA SER A 81 5.30 -20.65 -37.19
C SER A 81 4.39 -20.69 -35.97
N PRO A 82 4.65 -21.57 -34.98
CA PRO A 82 3.83 -21.70 -33.78
C PRO A 82 3.56 -20.37 -33.08
N ALA A 83 4.59 -19.53 -32.93
CA ALA A 83 4.46 -18.22 -32.32
C ALA A 83 3.50 -17.30 -33.08
N LYS A 84 3.67 -17.17 -34.40
CA LYS A 84 2.81 -16.30 -35.22
C LYS A 84 1.39 -16.85 -35.32
N PHE A 85 1.25 -18.16 -35.48
CA PHE A 85 -0.06 -18.82 -35.50
C PHE A 85 -0.83 -18.52 -34.21
N ALA A 86 -0.19 -18.71 -33.04
CA ALA A 86 -0.82 -18.47 -31.75
C ALA A 86 -1.29 -17.01 -31.58
N GLU A 87 -0.47 -16.05 -32.02
CA GLU A 87 -0.79 -14.62 -31.97
C GLU A 87 -2.04 -14.29 -32.80
N PHE A 88 -2.05 -14.66 -34.09
CA PHE A 88 -3.18 -14.38 -34.97
C PHE A 88 -4.43 -15.18 -34.63
N ALA A 89 -4.27 -16.40 -34.10
CA ALA A 89 -5.39 -17.21 -33.64
C ALA A 89 -6.07 -16.59 -32.42
N CYS A 90 -5.31 -16.10 -31.44
CA CYS A 90 -5.87 -15.36 -30.29
C CYS A 90 -6.57 -14.08 -30.74
N ILE A 91 -5.97 -13.32 -31.66
CA ILE A 91 -6.59 -12.13 -32.25
C ILE A 91 -7.93 -12.48 -32.90
N LEU A 92 -7.95 -13.45 -33.81
CA LEU A 92 -9.20 -13.85 -34.49
C LEU A 92 -10.23 -14.41 -33.50
N ALA A 93 -9.78 -15.10 -32.45
CA ALA A 93 -10.64 -15.61 -31.41
C ALA A 93 -11.35 -14.49 -30.65
N GLU A 94 -10.60 -13.50 -30.17
CA GLU A 94 -11.14 -12.29 -29.52
C GLU A 94 -12.15 -11.58 -30.43
N LEU A 95 -11.83 -11.42 -31.72
CA LEU A 95 -12.72 -10.84 -32.72
C LEU A 95 -14.02 -11.62 -32.90
N ASN A 96 -13.94 -12.95 -32.91
CA ASN A 96 -15.11 -13.83 -33.01
C ASN A 96 -16.00 -13.74 -31.78
N VAL A 97 -15.42 -13.74 -30.58
CA VAL A 97 -16.16 -13.57 -29.32
C VAL A 97 -16.90 -12.24 -29.31
N ASN A 98 -16.21 -11.14 -29.63
CA ASN A 98 -16.81 -9.80 -29.70
C ASN A 98 -17.87 -9.65 -30.81
N ALA A 99 -17.82 -10.50 -31.83
CA ALA A 99 -18.82 -10.56 -32.90
C ALA A 99 -19.97 -11.55 -32.61
N ALA A 100 -20.17 -11.93 -31.34
CA ALA A 100 -21.18 -12.91 -30.91
C ALA A 100 -21.04 -14.29 -31.58
N ARG A 101 -19.81 -14.72 -31.88
CA ARG A 101 -19.46 -16.05 -32.40
C ARG A 101 -18.55 -16.80 -31.42
N PRO A 102 -19.02 -17.09 -30.18
CA PRO A 102 -18.18 -17.65 -29.12
C PRO A 102 -17.64 -19.04 -29.45
N ASP A 103 -18.34 -19.87 -30.24
CA ASP A 103 -17.84 -21.20 -30.61
C ASP A 103 -16.65 -21.13 -31.56
N ALA A 104 -16.69 -20.24 -32.55
CA ALA A 104 -15.60 -20.02 -33.48
C ALA A 104 -14.36 -19.45 -32.75
N GLY A 105 -14.58 -18.52 -31.82
CA GLY A 105 -13.50 -18.00 -30.98
C GLY A 105 -12.93 -19.06 -30.03
N GLY A 106 -13.81 -19.79 -29.36
CA GLY A 106 -13.43 -20.86 -28.43
C GLY A 106 -12.65 -22.00 -29.10
N ALA A 107 -12.97 -22.33 -30.36
CA ALA A 107 -12.20 -23.32 -31.13
C ALA A 107 -10.74 -22.90 -31.33
N LEU A 108 -10.51 -21.64 -31.71
CA LEU A 108 -9.17 -21.07 -31.88
C LEU A 108 -8.42 -20.98 -30.54
N PHE A 109 -9.08 -20.51 -29.48
CA PHE A 109 -8.45 -20.49 -28.15
C PHE A 109 -8.09 -21.89 -27.66
N ARG A 110 -8.95 -22.90 -27.85
CA ARG A 110 -8.62 -24.31 -27.53
C ARG A 110 -7.41 -24.81 -28.32
N GLN A 111 -7.31 -24.43 -29.60
CA GLN A 111 -6.16 -24.80 -30.42
C GLN A 111 -4.87 -24.21 -29.86
N VAL A 112 -4.85 -22.92 -29.52
CA VAL A 112 -3.67 -22.26 -28.92
C VAL A 112 -3.36 -22.87 -27.54
N ALA A 113 -4.37 -23.09 -26.71
CA ALA A 113 -4.21 -23.70 -25.39
C ALA A 113 -3.61 -25.12 -25.45
N ALA A 114 -3.82 -25.87 -26.54
CA ALA A 114 -3.29 -27.22 -26.73
C ALA A 114 -1.84 -27.24 -27.30
N MET A 115 -1.34 -26.14 -27.85
CA MET A 115 0.02 -26.06 -28.39
C MET A 115 1.06 -26.20 -27.28
N LYS A 116 2.13 -26.98 -27.47
CA LYS A 116 3.20 -27.11 -26.46
C LYS A 116 4.16 -25.91 -26.44
N ASP A 117 4.27 -25.23 -27.56
CA ASP A 117 5.26 -24.21 -27.90
C ASP A 117 4.62 -22.84 -28.22
N ALA A 118 3.34 -22.66 -27.87
CA ALA A 118 2.73 -21.33 -27.91
C ALA A 118 3.49 -20.39 -26.95
N PRO A 119 3.71 -19.12 -27.33
CA PRO A 119 4.36 -18.19 -26.43
C PRO A 119 3.46 -17.92 -25.21
N GLN A 120 4.11 -17.50 -24.12
CA GLN A 120 3.45 -17.38 -22.81
C GLN A 120 2.26 -16.41 -22.83
N GLN A 121 2.38 -15.30 -23.57
CA GLN A 121 1.31 -14.29 -23.69
C GLN A 121 0.05 -14.90 -24.33
N GLU A 122 0.19 -15.61 -25.44
CA GLU A 122 -0.90 -16.21 -26.19
C GLU A 122 -1.52 -17.38 -25.41
N THR A 123 -0.69 -18.13 -24.66
CA THR A 123 -1.20 -19.13 -23.71
C THR A 123 -2.12 -18.47 -22.68
N ILE A 124 -1.69 -17.36 -22.05
CA ILE A 124 -2.51 -16.61 -21.08
C ILE A 124 -3.82 -16.15 -21.74
N LEU A 125 -3.74 -15.49 -22.90
CA LEU A 125 -4.92 -14.98 -23.60
C LEU A 125 -5.89 -16.11 -23.99
N ALA A 126 -5.40 -17.27 -24.40
CA ALA A 126 -6.23 -18.41 -24.77
C ALA A 126 -7.05 -18.93 -23.60
N TYR A 127 -6.43 -19.17 -22.44
CA TYR A 127 -7.16 -19.65 -21.27
C TYR A 127 -8.10 -18.59 -20.69
N MET A 128 -7.69 -17.32 -20.66
CA MET A 128 -8.56 -16.21 -20.22
C MET A 128 -9.76 -16.04 -21.15
N GLY A 129 -9.57 -16.18 -22.47
CA GLY A 129 -10.63 -16.14 -23.47
C GLY A 129 -11.63 -17.28 -23.34
N LEU A 130 -11.15 -18.50 -23.06
CA LEU A 130 -12.02 -19.64 -22.75
C LEU A 130 -12.84 -19.42 -21.48
N ALA A 131 -12.20 -18.97 -20.40
CA ALA A 131 -12.88 -18.65 -19.17
C ALA A 131 -13.94 -17.54 -19.36
N ASN A 132 -13.64 -16.51 -20.17
CA ASN A 132 -14.60 -15.46 -20.51
C ASN A 132 -15.82 -15.98 -21.28
N ILE A 133 -15.63 -16.89 -22.24
CA ILE A 133 -16.74 -17.53 -22.96
C ILE A 133 -17.62 -18.32 -21.99
N GLU A 134 -17.02 -19.08 -21.07
CA GLU A 134 -17.78 -19.86 -20.10
C GLU A 134 -18.49 -18.98 -19.07
N CYS A 135 -17.88 -17.89 -18.61
CA CYS A 135 -18.55 -16.88 -17.80
C CYS A 135 -19.75 -16.27 -18.52
N ALA A 136 -19.61 -15.90 -19.80
CA ALA A 136 -20.71 -15.38 -20.61
C ALA A 136 -21.87 -16.40 -20.81
N ARG A 137 -21.59 -17.70 -20.67
CA ARG A 137 -22.58 -18.79 -20.69
C ARG A 137 -23.16 -19.11 -19.32
N GLY A 138 -22.65 -18.50 -18.24
CA GLY A 138 -23.01 -18.84 -16.86
C GLY A 138 -22.32 -20.09 -16.31
N ASN A 139 -21.34 -20.66 -17.02
CA ASN A 139 -20.62 -21.88 -16.65
C ASN A 139 -19.41 -21.58 -15.77
N LEU A 140 -19.65 -21.03 -14.56
CA LEU A 140 -18.58 -20.57 -13.66
C LEU A 140 -17.60 -21.67 -13.25
N ALA A 141 -18.06 -22.92 -13.10
CA ALA A 141 -17.20 -24.06 -12.75
C ALA A 141 -16.17 -24.38 -13.84
N GLU A 142 -16.57 -24.27 -15.10
CA GLU A 142 -15.69 -24.53 -16.24
C GLU A 142 -14.75 -23.34 -16.49
N ALA A 143 -15.23 -22.11 -16.29
CA ALA A 143 -14.37 -20.93 -16.27
C ALA A 143 -13.26 -21.06 -15.21
N ALA A 144 -13.62 -21.46 -13.98
CA ALA A 144 -12.66 -21.72 -12.90
C ALA A 144 -11.66 -22.82 -13.27
N ARG A 145 -12.11 -23.87 -13.99
CA ARG A 145 -11.23 -24.95 -14.48
C ARG A 145 -10.19 -24.40 -15.46
N HIS A 146 -10.59 -23.62 -16.46
CA HIS A 146 -9.67 -22.97 -17.39
C HIS A 146 -8.65 -22.07 -16.69
N CYS A 147 -9.09 -21.31 -15.68
CA CYS A 147 -8.18 -20.48 -14.89
C CYS A 147 -7.20 -21.31 -14.05
N ARG A 148 -7.65 -22.44 -13.46
CA ARG A 148 -6.75 -23.39 -12.77
C ARG A 148 -5.72 -24.01 -13.71
N ASP A 149 -6.15 -24.43 -14.89
CA ASP A 149 -5.26 -24.98 -15.92
C ASP A 149 -4.19 -23.96 -16.32
N LEU A 150 -4.56 -22.68 -16.46
CA LEU A 150 -3.62 -21.61 -16.71
C LEU A 150 -2.60 -21.43 -15.59
N VAL A 151 -3.06 -21.32 -14.34
CA VAL A 151 -2.17 -21.13 -13.17
C VAL A 151 -1.20 -22.31 -13.00
N ASN A 152 -1.65 -23.54 -13.29
CA ASN A 152 -0.79 -24.71 -13.27
C ASN A 152 0.28 -24.68 -14.38
N ARG A 153 -0.07 -24.10 -15.54
CA ARG A 153 0.80 -24.06 -16.72
C ARG A 153 1.78 -22.90 -16.71
N VAL A 154 1.38 -21.74 -16.19
CA VAL A 154 2.18 -20.51 -16.17
C VAL A 154 2.35 -20.05 -14.73
N GLN A 155 3.51 -20.34 -14.15
CA GLN A 155 3.81 -19.96 -12.78
C GLN A 155 4.00 -18.45 -12.66
N PRO A 156 3.37 -17.76 -11.69
CA PRO A 156 3.39 -16.30 -11.58
C PRO A 156 4.80 -15.67 -11.54
N GLU A 157 5.78 -16.35 -10.94
CA GLU A 157 7.17 -15.90 -10.84
C GLU A 157 7.92 -15.86 -12.18
N THR A 158 7.42 -16.59 -13.18
CA THR A 158 7.98 -16.59 -14.54
C THR A 158 7.49 -15.40 -15.37
N VAL A 159 6.53 -14.64 -14.85
CA VAL A 159 5.92 -13.51 -15.55
C VAL A 159 6.62 -12.21 -15.17
N PRO A 160 7.04 -11.38 -16.15
CA PRO A 160 7.64 -10.09 -15.86
C PRO A 160 6.72 -9.20 -14.99
N ARG A 161 7.30 -8.62 -13.93
CA ARG A 161 6.57 -7.74 -13.01
C ARG A 161 6.10 -6.47 -13.72
N ARG A 162 4.97 -5.90 -13.26
CA ARG A 162 4.36 -4.66 -13.77
C ARG A 162 3.96 -4.77 -15.25
N THR A 163 3.44 -5.92 -15.66
CA THR A 163 2.94 -6.16 -17.01
C THR A 163 1.49 -6.64 -17.01
N ALA A 164 0.78 -6.43 -18.12
CA ALA A 164 -0.55 -6.98 -18.38
C ALA A 164 -0.66 -8.50 -18.12
N ARG A 165 0.41 -9.24 -18.43
CA ARG A 165 0.49 -10.69 -18.20
C ARG A 165 0.38 -11.04 -16.73
N GLN A 166 1.07 -10.26 -15.90
CA GLN A 166 1.09 -10.47 -14.45
C GLN A 166 -0.32 -10.28 -13.89
N THR A 167 -1.03 -9.27 -14.36
CA THR A 167 -2.43 -9.01 -14.04
C THR A 167 -3.33 -10.20 -14.38
N PHE A 168 -3.30 -10.69 -15.62
CA PHE A 168 -4.16 -11.80 -16.04
C PHE A 168 -3.91 -13.08 -15.23
N ILE A 169 -2.67 -13.36 -14.85
CA ILE A 169 -2.37 -14.50 -13.96
C ILE A 169 -2.98 -14.32 -12.57
N TYR A 170 -2.92 -13.11 -12.00
CA TYR A 170 -3.57 -12.85 -10.71
C TYR A 170 -5.09 -12.97 -10.79
N GLN A 171 -5.70 -12.48 -11.86
CA GLN A 171 -7.14 -12.65 -12.11
C GLN A 171 -7.52 -14.12 -12.27
N ALA A 172 -6.74 -14.89 -13.03
CA ALA A 172 -6.94 -16.33 -13.15
C ALA A 172 -6.85 -17.02 -11.79
N LYS A 173 -5.93 -16.58 -10.91
CA LYS A 173 -5.86 -17.10 -9.54
C LYS A 173 -7.13 -16.80 -8.74
N ALA A 174 -7.66 -15.57 -8.73
CA ALA A 174 -8.97 -15.33 -8.09
C ALA A 174 -10.07 -16.17 -8.71
N ALA A 175 -10.11 -16.24 -10.04
CA ALA A 175 -11.18 -16.94 -10.72
C ALA A 175 -11.17 -18.44 -10.37
N ALA A 176 -9.97 -19.03 -10.35
CA ALA A 176 -9.73 -20.40 -9.93
C ALA A 176 -10.19 -20.68 -8.49
N ASP A 177 -9.97 -19.71 -7.58
CA ASP A 177 -10.23 -19.84 -6.15
C ASP A 177 -11.69 -19.53 -5.78
N LEU A 178 -12.31 -18.52 -6.42
CA LEU A 178 -13.54 -17.89 -5.94
C LEU A 178 -14.79 -18.15 -6.79
N LEU A 179 -14.66 -18.45 -8.09
CA LEU A 179 -15.83 -18.61 -8.98
C LEU A 179 -16.72 -19.80 -8.58
N THR A 180 -16.17 -20.77 -7.85
CA THR A 180 -16.91 -21.94 -7.34
C THR A 180 -17.38 -21.76 -5.88
N GLY A 181 -17.20 -20.59 -5.29
CA GLY A 181 -17.50 -20.28 -3.89
C GLY A 181 -16.28 -19.81 -3.12
N TYR A 182 -16.49 -19.39 -1.88
CA TYR A 182 -15.43 -18.91 -0.99
C TYR A 182 -15.38 -19.75 0.30
N HIS A 183 -14.20 -19.79 0.92
CA HIS A 183 -13.95 -20.53 2.16
C HIS A 183 -13.86 -19.57 3.35
N LEU A 184 -14.33 -20.00 4.53
CA LEU A 184 -14.22 -19.21 5.76
C LEU A 184 -13.14 -19.74 6.71
N ASP A 185 -12.43 -20.80 6.32
CA ASP A 185 -11.38 -21.44 7.11
C ASP A 185 -10.15 -21.86 6.28
N ALA A 186 -9.79 -21.09 5.25
CA ALA A 186 -8.63 -21.36 4.41
C ALA A 186 -7.30 -20.93 5.05
N LEU A 187 -7.30 -19.78 5.74
CA LEU A 187 -6.15 -19.25 6.49
C LEU A 187 -6.00 -19.93 7.86
N LYS A 188 -7.01 -20.67 8.32
CA LYS A 188 -7.09 -21.32 9.64
C LYS A 188 -7.11 -20.34 10.81
N LEU A 189 -7.66 -19.15 10.61
CA LEU A 189 -7.77 -18.13 11.65
C LEU A 189 -8.97 -18.41 12.60
N PRO A 190 -8.88 -18.02 13.87
CA PRO A 190 -7.64 -17.63 14.55
C PRO A 190 -6.80 -18.89 14.84
N PHE A 191 -5.48 -18.73 14.96
CA PHE A 191 -4.60 -19.78 15.50
C PHE A 191 -4.64 -19.78 17.03
N ASP A 192 -4.36 -18.64 17.65
CA ASP A 192 -4.47 -18.46 19.10
C ASP A 192 -4.91 -17.04 19.46
N THR A 193 -5.69 -16.92 20.52
CA THR A 193 -6.16 -15.63 21.06
C THR A 193 -6.08 -15.60 22.59
N GLY A 194 -5.46 -16.61 23.21
CA GLY A 194 -5.51 -16.81 24.66
C GLY A 194 -6.94 -16.93 25.23
N ALA A 195 -7.88 -17.40 24.40
CA ALA A 195 -9.32 -17.45 24.70
C ALA A 195 -9.89 -16.08 25.13
N LYS A 196 -9.42 -15.00 24.48
CA LYS A 196 -9.92 -13.62 24.62
C LYS A 196 -10.31 -13.06 23.26
N ALA A 197 -11.17 -12.05 23.25
CA ALA A 197 -11.59 -11.42 22.01
C ALA A 197 -10.49 -10.48 21.49
N PHE A 198 -10.34 -10.43 20.16
CA PHE A 198 -9.46 -9.51 19.44
C PHE A 198 -10.19 -8.89 18.23
N PRO A 199 -10.03 -7.61 17.90
CA PRO A 199 -9.56 -6.51 18.74
C PRO A 199 -10.05 -6.49 20.18
N THR A 200 -9.26 -5.83 21.04
CA THR A 200 -9.48 -5.69 22.48
C THR A 200 -10.83 -5.01 22.75
N PRO A 201 -11.78 -5.69 23.42
CA PRO A 201 -13.11 -5.12 23.66
C PRO A 201 -13.11 -3.87 24.52
N LYS A 202 -14.16 -3.05 24.39
CA LYS A 202 -14.44 -1.91 25.28
C LYS A 202 -14.64 -2.33 26.72
N GLU A 203 -15.52 -3.29 26.94
CA GLU A 203 -15.82 -3.83 28.26
C GLU A 203 -15.79 -5.36 28.19
N ALA A 204 -14.88 -5.98 28.95
CA ALA A 204 -14.81 -7.42 29.06
C ALA A 204 -14.46 -7.87 30.47
N LYS A 205 -15.18 -8.88 30.95
CA LYS A 205 -14.89 -9.62 32.19
C LYS A 205 -14.61 -11.07 31.83
N TYR A 206 -13.37 -11.49 32.05
CA TYR A 206 -12.94 -12.86 31.83
C TYR A 206 -12.76 -13.56 33.17
N THR A 207 -13.30 -14.76 33.33
CA THR A 207 -13.02 -15.61 34.50
C THR A 207 -11.92 -16.62 34.17
N ASP A 208 -11.40 -17.33 35.16
CA ASP A 208 -10.50 -18.48 34.93
C ASP A 208 -11.28 -19.78 34.64
N GLY A 209 -12.61 -19.73 34.68
CA GLY A 209 -13.48 -20.86 34.39
C GLY A 209 -13.66 -21.08 32.88
N PHE A 210 -13.69 -22.35 32.49
CA PHE A 210 -13.96 -22.80 31.14
C PHE A 210 -15.10 -23.82 31.13
N VAL A 211 -15.86 -23.83 30.03
CA VAL A 211 -16.91 -24.82 29.75
C VAL A 211 -16.53 -25.64 28.54
N LYS A 212 -16.47 -26.97 28.70
CA LYS A 212 -16.12 -27.89 27.61
C LYS A 212 -17.24 -27.93 26.57
N LEU A 213 -16.85 -27.93 25.31
CA LEU A 213 -17.72 -27.95 24.14
C LEU A 213 -17.42 -29.20 23.31
N THR A 214 -18.26 -30.22 23.43
CA THR A 214 -18.19 -31.41 22.54
C THR A 214 -19.21 -31.31 21.41
N ARG A 215 -20.40 -30.80 21.72
CA ARG A 215 -21.50 -30.56 20.80
C ARG A 215 -22.25 -29.31 21.23
N VAL A 216 -22.64 -28.48 20.28
CA VAL A 216 -23.39 -27.24 20.51
C VAL A 216 -24.65 -27.17 19.66
N ARG A 217 -25.65 -26.45 20.17
CA ARG A 217 -26.87 -26.12 19.43
C ARG A 217 -26.86 -24.61 19.16
N VAL A 218 -27.10 -24.19 17.92
CA VAL A 218 -27.24 -22.78 17.57
C VAL A 218 -28.72 -22.44 17.38
N THR A 219 -29.15 -21.31 17.93
CA THR A 219 -30.52 -20.79 17.81
C THR A 219 -30.51 -19.30 17.45
N GLY A 220 -31.57 -18.82 16.79
CA GLY A 220 -31.69 -17.41 16.38
C GLY A 220 -30.98 -17.05 15.07
N LEU A 221 -30.36 -18.03 14.39
CA LEU A 221 -29.82 -17.90 13.04
C LEU A 221 -30.49 -18.88 12.08
N LYS A 222 -30.71 -18.46 10.83
CA LYS A 222 -31.11 -19.36 9.74
C LYS A 222 -29.95 -20.29 9.36
N ASP A 223 -30.27 -21.46 8.81
CA ASP A 223 -29.26 -22.48 8.49
C ASP A 223 -28.28 -22.06 7.39
N ASP A 224 -28.73 -21.21 6.47
CA ASP A 224 -28.01 -20.64 5.33
C ASP A 224 -27.37 -19.28 5.64
N ALA A 225 -27.62 -18.71 6.83
CA ALA A 225 -27.06 -17.42 7.21
C ALA A 225 -25.51 -17.47 7.24
N PRO A 226 -24.82 -16.41 6.78
CA PRO A 226 -23.35 -16.37 6.76
C PRO A 226 -22.71 -16.62 8.13
N GLY A 227 -23.30 -16.09 9.21
CA GLY A 227 -22.87 -16.37 10.58
C GLY A 227 -23.02 -17.84 11.00
N MET A 228 -24.05 -18.55 10.51
CA MET A 228 -24.21 -19.99 10.75
C MET A 228 -23.16 -20.81 10.01
N ARG A 229 -22.87 -20.44 8.75
CA ARG A 229 -21.79 -21.07 7.97
C ARG A 229 -20.44 -20.90 8.64
N LEU A 230 -20.11 -19.69 9.09
CA LEU A 230 -18.89 -19.40 9.84
C LEU A 230 -18.76 -20.27 11.10
N LEU A 231 -19.82 -20.35 11.91
CA LEU A 231 -19.84 -21.20 13.11
C LEU A 231 -19.63 -22.67 12.77
N LYS A 232 -20.36 -23.19 11.76
CA LYS A 232 -20.24 -24.60 11.33
C LYS A 232 -18.80 -24.94 10.89
N GLU A 233 -18.19 -24.12 10.04
CA GLU A 233 -16.82 -24.35 9.55
C GLU A 233 -15.78 -24.28 10.68
N LYS A 234 -15.85 -23.26 11.55
CA LYS A 234 -14.87 -23.06 12.62
C LYS A 234 -14.98 -24.08 13.74
N LEU A 235 -16.20 -24.35 14.20
CA LEU A 235 -16.42 -25.34 15.25
C LEU A 235 -16.06 -26.75 14.77
N ALA A 236 -16.34 -27.09 13.50
CA ALA A 236 -15.88 -28.35 12.92
C ALA A 236 -14.34 -28.47 12.95
N ARG A 237 -13.60 -27.41 12.62
CA ARG A 237 -12.12 -27.40 12.76
C ARG A 237 -11.68 -27.66 14.20
N PHE A 238 -12.38 -27.12 15.19
CA PHE A 238 -12.08 -27.34 16.60
C PHE A 238 -12.52 -28.74 17.09
N GLY A 239 -13.16 -29.55 16.24
CA GLY A 239 -13.72 -30.84 16.62
C GLY A 239 -14.94 -30.71 17.54
N ILE A 240 -15.73 -29.65 17.36
CA ILE A 240 -16.97 -29.35 18.07
C ILE A 240 -18.13 -29.47 17.09
N GLU A 241 -19.06 -30.38 17.34
CA GLU A 241 -20.19 -30.64 16.45
C GLU A 241 -21.32 -29.61 16.64
N VAL A 242 -21.84 -29.05 15.53
CA VAL A 242 -23.09 -28.27 15.55
C VAL A 242 -24.27 -29.22 15.30
N ALA A 243 -25.17 -29.37 16.27
CA ALA A 243 -26.29 -30.31 16.22
C ALA A 243 -27.62 -29.65 16.62
N LYS A 244 -28.75 -30.31 16.25
CA LYS A 244 -30.10 -29.83 16.61
C LYS A 244 -30.38 -29.88 18.11
N LYS A 245 -29.74 -30.80 18.84
CA LYS A 245 -29.82 -30.96 20.30
C LYS A 245 -28.42 -31.09 20.86
N ALA A 246 -28.12 -30.31 21.89
CA ALA A 246 -26.82 -30.28 22.54
C ALA A 246 -26.97 -29.72 23.97
N PRO A 247 -26.07 -30.08 24.90
CA PRO A 247 -26.08 -29.54 26.26
C PRO A 247 -25.74 -28.05 26.30
N PHE A 248 -24.90 -27.57 25.36
CA PHE A 248 -24.51 -26.17 25.27
C PHE A 248 -25.26 -25.48 24.14
N THR A 249 -26.01 -24.41 24.45
CA THR A 249 -26.74 -23.62 23.45
C THR A 249 -26.07 -22.28 23.20
N ILE A 250 -25.85 -21.95 21.92
CA ILE A 250 -25.47 -20.63 21.43
C ILE A 250 -26.75 -19.95 20.95
N ALA A 251 -27.23 -18.95 21.69
CA ALA A 251 -28.43 -18.18 21.36
C ALA A 251 -28.04 -16.81 20.78
N VAL A 252 -28.38 -16.56 19.51
CA VAL A 252 -28.06 -15.32 18.82
C VAL A 252 -29.32 -14.46 18.70
N ASN A 253 -29.26 -13.22 19.16
CA ASN A 253 -30.35 -12.24 19.14
C ASN A 253 -31.67 -12.76 19.75
N ALA A 254 -31.58 -13.58 20.81
CA ALA A 254 -32.75 -14.19 21.48
C ALA A 254 -33.47 -13.26 22.48
N GLY A 255 -33.01 -12.02 22.66
CA GLY A 255 -33.66 -10.98 23.48
C GLY A 255 -33.29 -10.95 24.97
N ALA A 256 -32.69 -12.01 25.52
CA ALA A 256 -32.28 -12.05 26.93
C ALA A 256 -31.06 -11.16 27.26
N LEU A 257 -30.13 -11.05 26.31
CA LEU A 257 -28.96 -10.19 26.39
C LEU A 257 -29.22 -8.94 25.53
N LYS A 258 -28.80 -7.76 26.01
CA LYS A 258 -28.92 -6.49 25.28
C LYS A 258 -27.57 -5.98 24.82
N ALA A 259 -27.43 -5.74 23.52
CA ALA A 259 -26.30 -5.04 22.94
C ALA A 259 -26.22 -3.57 23.44
N PRO A 260 -25.04 -2.95 23.43
CA PRO A 260 -24.93 -1.50 23.57
C PRO A 260 -25.61 -0.79 22.40
N GLU A 261 -26.26 0.34 22.66
CA GLU A 261 -26.91 1.19 21.64
C GLU A 261 -25.87 2.01 20.86
N LYS A 262 -24.98 1.30 20.17
CA LYS A 262 -23.90 1.85 19.36
C LYS A 262 -23.88 1.13 18.01
N PRO A 263 -23.54 1.81 16.90
CA PRO A 263 -23.32 1.12 15.62
C PRO A 263 -22.27 0.03 15.75
N GLN A 264 -22.49 -1.13 15.13
CA GLN A 264 -21.65 -2.32 15.22
C GLN A 264 -21.47 -2.88 16.65
N GLY A 265 -22.26 -2.39 17.60
CA GLY A 265 -22.21 -2.81 18.99
C GLY A 265 -22.72 -4.23 19.19
N TYR A 266 -22.11 -4.95 20.13
CA TYR A 266 -22.58 -6.27 20.52
C TYR A 266 -22.36 -6.56 22.00
N ALA A 267 -23.09 -7.55 22.49
CA ALA A 267 -22.84 -8.17 23.77
C ALA A 267 -22.69 -9.69 23.58
N LEU A 268 -21.76 -10.28 24.34
CA LEU A 268 -21.53 -11.72 24.40
C LEU A 268 -21.46 -12.13 25.88
N ALA A 269 -22.23 -13.14 26.26
CA ALA A 269 -22.12 -13.77 27.58
C ALA A 269 -21.93 -15.28 27.40
N VAL A 270 -20.88 -15.83 28.00
CA VAL A 270 -20.60 -17.26 28.04
C VAL A 270 -20.69 -17.72 29.49
N THR A 271 -21.56 -18.69 29.75
CA THR A 271 -21.81 -19.28 31.07
C THR A 271 -21.58 -20.80 31.01
N LYS A 272 -21.77 -21.50 32.13
CA LYS A 272 -21.71 -22.97 32.16
C LYS A 272 -22.83 -23.63 31.31
N ASP A 273 -23.96 -22.94 31.14
CA ASP A 273 -25.16 -23.50 30.51
C ASP A 273 -25.28 -23.16 29.02
N GLY A 274 -24.53 -22.16 28.55
CA GLY A 274 -24.61 -21.71 27.16
C GLY A 274 -23.94 -20.36 26.91
N ALA A 275 -24.01 -19.93 25.65
CA ALA A 275 -23.59 -18.62 25.19
C ALA A 275 -24.77 -17.82 24.64
N GLN A 276 -24.79 -16.52 24.90
CA GLN A 276 -25.75 -15.56 24.34
C GLN A 276 -24.99 -14.47 23.58
N ILE A 277 -25.45 -14.16 22.36
CA ILE A 277 -24.94 -13.06 21.53
C ILE A 277 -26.11 -12.13 21.24
N ALA A 278 -25.88 -10.82 21.39
CA ALA A 278 -26.81 -9.79 20.94
C ALA A 278 -26.04 -8.73 20.15
N GLY A 279 -26.43 -8.49 18.90
CA GLY A 279 -25.92 -7.37 18.10
C GLY A 279 -26.91 -6.19 18.09
N SER A 280 -26.40 -4.96 18.03
CA SER A 280 -27.21 -3.76 17.75
C SER A 280 -27.68 -3.70 16.29
N ASP A 281 -26.90 -4.32 15.40
CA ASP A 281 -27.15 -4.45 13.98
C ASP A 281 -26.54 -5.78 13.44
N ASN A 282 -26.60 -5.97 12.12
CA ASN A 282 -26.07 -7.18 11.47
C ASN A 282 -24.55 -7.32 11.65
N GLN A 283 -23.78 -6.22 11.56
CA GLN A 283 -22.33 -6.27 11.75
C GLN A 283 -21.97 -6.55 13.22
N GLY A 284 -22.66 -5.93 14.18
CA GLY A 284 -22.53 -6.23 15.60
C GLY A 284 -22.80 -7.71 15.90
N THR A 285 -23.82 -8.29 15.29
CA THR A 285 -24.09 -9.74 15.40
C THR A 285 -22.92 -10.57 14.89
N THR A 286 -22.34 -10.21 13.73
CA THR A 286 -21.13 -10.85 13.18
C THR A 286 -19.95 -10.74 14.15
N TRP A 287 -19.70 -9.56 14.74
CA TRP A 287 -18.61 -9.36 15.70
C TRP A 287 -18.79 -10.17 16.98
N GLY A 288 -20.02 -10.30 17.48
CA GLY A 288 -20.32 -11.18 18.60
C GLY A 288 -20.05 -12.66 18.31
N ILE A 289 -20.36 -13.13 17.10
CA ILE A 289 -20.03 -14.48 16.63
C ILE A 289 -18.51 -14.68 16.53
N VAL A 290 -17.80 -13.73 15.93
CA VAL A 290 -16.32 -13.77 15.84
C VAL A 290 -15.70 -13.83 17.23
N SER A 291 -16.15 -13.00 18.16
CA SER A 291 -15.62 -13.03 19.53
C SER A 291 -15.99 -14.29 20.29
N LEU A 292 -17.15 -14.90 20.05
CA LEU A 292 -17.45 -16.23 20.59
C LEU A 292 -16.42 -17.26 20.10
N ILE A 293 -16.08 -17.24 18.81
CA ILE A 293 -15.06 -18.15 18.24
C ILE A 293 -13.69 -17.89 18.88
N GLN A 294 -13.33 -16.63 19.12
CA GLN A 294 -12.05 -16.26 19.72
C GLN A 294 -11.96 -16.57 21.23
N VAL A 295 -13.06 -16.69 21.97
CA VAL A 295 -13.01 -17.10 23.39
C VAL A 295 -13.00 -18.62 23.59
N ILE A 296 -12.93 -19.39 22.50
CA ILE A 296 -12.78 -20.84 22.53
C ILE A 296 -11.29 -21.19 22.51
N ASP A 297 -10.83 -21.90 23.53
CA ASP A 297 -9.59 -22.66 23.47
C ASP A 297 -9.80 -23.88 22.58
N GLN A 298 -9.06 -23.92 21.48
CA GLN A 298 -9.22 -24.93 20.43
C GLN A 298 -8.64 -26.28 20.83
N GLY A 299 -7.53 -26.28 21.59
CA GLY A 299 -6.87 -27.51 22.04
C GLY A 299 -7.68 -28.20 23.12
N ASP A 300 -8.23 -27.40 24.04
CA ASP A 300 -9.07 -27.89 25.12
C ASP A 300 -10.54 -28.08 24.73
N LYS A 301 -10.94 -27.57 23.55
CA LYS A 301 -12.33 -27.52 23.09
C LYS A 301 -13.24 -26.92 24.16
N ALA A 302 -12.84 -25.76 24.69
CA ALA A 302 -13.51 -25.15 25.83
C ALA A 302 -13.70 -23.66 25.61
N ALA A 303 -14.90 -23.14 25.84
CA ALA A 303 -15.12 -21.69 25.85
C ALA A 303 -14.80 -21.10 27.22
N ARG A 304 -14.14 -19.96 27.23
CA ARG A 304 -13.90 -19.20 28.45
C ARG A 304 -15.19 -18.54 28.92
N ILE A 305 -15.52 -18.70 30.21
CA ILE A 305 -16.66 -18.02 30.83
C ILE A 305 -16.33 -16.52 30.92
N CYS A 306 -17.18 -15.71 30.29
CA CYS A 306 -16.95 -14.28 30.14
C CYS A 306 -18.23 -13.48 29.89
N GLU A 307 -18.14 -12.17 30.14
CA GLU A 307 -19.11 -11.17 29.72
C GLU A 307 -18.38 -10.10 28.90
N ILE A 308 -18.91 -9.76 27.73
CA ILE A 308 -18.35 -8.75 26.83
C ILE A 308 -19.49 -7.81 26.40
N ARG A 309 -19.24 -6.50 26.46
CA ARG A 309 -20.05 -5.46 25.81
C ARG A 309 -19.09 -4.60 25.00
N ASP A 310 -19.31 -4.51 23.70
CA ASP A 310 -18.24 -4.05 22.80
C ASP A 310 -18.77 -3.30 21.57
N TRP A 311 -17.97 -2.36 21.08
CA TRP A 311 -18.22 -1.52 19.90
C TRP A 311 -16.90 -0.84 19.47
N PRO A 312 -16.71 -0.49 18.19
CA PRO A 312 -15.52 0.20 17.73
C PRO A 312 -15.56 1.72 17.97
N ASP A 313 -14.39 2.36 18.12
CA ASP A 313 -14.27 3.82 18.01
C ASP A 313 -14.35 4.29 16.55
N GLY A 314 -13.58 3.64 15.67
CA GLY A 314 -13.58 3.88 14.22
C GLY A 314 -14.58 2.96 13.52
N LEU A 315 -15.63 3.55 12.93
CA LEU A 315 -16.70 2.76 12.31
C LEU A 315 -16.28 2.03 11.02
N ARG A 316 -15.31 2.57 10.28
CA ARG A 316 -14.85 2.00 9.01
C ARG A 316 -13.35 1.79 9.04
N ARG A 317 -12.95 0.52 9.02
CA ARG A 317 -11.58 0.07 9.32
C ARG A 317 -11.16 -0.96 8.31
N GLY A 318 -9.96 -0.82 7.76
CA GLY A 318 -9.37 -1.90 6.98
C GLY A 318 -8.14 -1.49 6.20
N HIS A 319 -8.09 -1.92 4.95
CA HIS A 319 -6.89 -1.82 4.12
C HIS A 319 -7.24 -1.68 2.64
N THR A 320 -6.20 -1.41 1.86
CA THR A 320 -6.25 -1.51 0.42
C THR A 320 -5.30 -2.60 -0.06
N GLY A 321 -5.78 -3.48 -0.95
CA GLY A 321 -5.05 -4.60 -1.52
C GLY A 321 -5.96 -5.82 -1.60
N TRP A 322 -5.55 -6.84 -2.33
CA TRP A 322 -6.32 -8.07 -2.46
C TRP A 322 -5.43 -9.29 -2.29
N PHE A 323 -6.00 -10.34 -1.71
CA PHE A 323 -5.44 -11.68 -1.70
C PHE A 323 -6.55 -12.72 -1.53
N ALA A 324 -6.24 -13.97 -1.84
CA ALA A 324 -7.19 -15.06 -1.64
C ALA A 324 -7.57 -15.20 -0.15
N ASN A 325 -8.86 -15.41 0.12
CA ASN A 325 -9.42 -15.60 1.47
C ASN A 325 -9.33 -14.37 2.40
N GLU A 326 -9.26 -13.17 1.82
CA GLU A 326 -9.25 -11.89 2.54
C GLU A 326 -10.41 -11.74 3.54
N ILE A 327 -11.60 -12.28 3.23
CA ILE A 327 -12.75 -12.22 4.13
C ILE A 327 -12.49 -12.88 5.49
N GLU A 328 -11.74 -13.98 5.55
CA GLU A 328 -11.42 -14.65 6.80
C GLU A 328 -10.52 -13.77 7.66
N TYR A 329 -9.52 -13.13 7.05
CA TYR A 329 -8.68 -12.16 7.73
C TYR A 329 -9.49 -10.96 8.24
N ALA A 330 -10.36 -10.39 7.39
CA ALA A 330 -11.22 -9.27 7.76
C ALA A 330 -12.15 -9.61 8.92
N LEU A 331 -12.75 -10.81 8.95
CA LEU A 331 -13.59 -11.27 10.05
C LEU A 331 -12.83 -11.28 11.38
N PHE A 332 -11.66 -11.94 11.44
CA PHE A 332 -10.94 -12.12 12.70
C PHE A 332 -10.13 -10.89 13.16
N THR A 333 -9.95 -9.91 12.28
CA THR A 333 -9.41 -8.59 12.63
C THR A 333 -10.50 -7.51 12.75
N LYS A 334 -11.78 -7.88 12.61
CA LYS A 334 -12.97 -7.01 12.64
C LYS A 334 -12.90 -5.81 11.68
N GLN A 335 -12.50 -6.05 10.43
CA GLN A 335 -12.44 -5.05 9.36
C GLN A 335 -13.70 -5.05 8.49
N ASN A 336 -14.09 -3.89 8.00
CA ASN A 336 -15.30 -3.70 7.20
C ASN A 336 -15.16 -2.67 6.06
N LEU A 337 -13.95 -2.14 5.85
CA LEU A 337 -13.57 -1.27 4.74
C LEU A 337 -12.39 -1.90 4.00
N CYS A 338 -12.69 -2.71 2.98
CA CYS A 338 -11.69 -3.41 2.18
C CYS A 338 -11.76 -2.94 0.73
N THR A 339 -10.61 -2.68 0.11
CA THR A 339 -10.56 -2.28 -1.31
C THR A 339 -9.58 -3.16 -2.06
N GLY A 340 -9.84 -3.42 -3.35
CA GLY A 340 -8.96 -4.24 -4.19
C GLY A 340 -7.51 -3.71 -4.30
N GLY A 341 -7.28 -2.44 -3.97
CA GLY A 341 -5.98 -1.77 -3.88
C GLY A 341 -5.07 -1.83 -5.14
N PRO A 342 -3.90 -1.15 -5.09
CA PRO A 342 -2.96 -1.09 -6.21
C PRO A 342 -1.90 -2.21 -6.22
N GLY A 343 -1.72 -2.91 -5.08
CA GLY A 343 -0.78 -4.04 -4.95
C GLY A 343 -1.29 -5.33 -5.58
N ALA A 344 -2.62 -5.45 -5.68
CA ALA A 344 -3.24 -6.39 -6.57
C ALA A 344 -3.44 -5.66 -7.89
N TRP A 345 -2.61 -5.99 -8.88
CA TRP A 345 -2.82 -5.68 -10.28
C TRP A 345 -4.06 -6.44 -10.79
N PHE A 346 -5.17 -6.38 -10.05
CA PHE A 346 -6.34 -7.24 -10.19
C PHE A 346 -7.28 -6.72 -11.26
N PHE A 347 -7.31 -5.40 -11.41
CA PHE A 347 -8.06 -4.72 -12.44
C PHE A 347 -7.04 -3.96 -13.29
N PRO A 348 -6.66 -4.51 -14.45
CA PRO A 348 -5.68 -3.91 -15.31
C PRO A 348 -6.14 -2.55 -15.83
N SER A 349 -5.25 -1.96 -16.62
CA SER A 349 -5.54 -0.92 -17.59
C SER A 349 -6.97 -1.11 -18.18
N ALA A 350 -7.75 -0.03 -18.30
CA ALA A 350 -9.13 -0.12 -18.79
C ALA A 350 -9.22 -0.85 -20.14
N TYR A 351 -8.17 -0.73 -20.97
CA TYR A 351 -8.01 -1.46 -22.23
C TYR A 351 -7.97 -2.99 -22.09
N GLU A 352 -7.23 -3.51 -21.10
CA GLU A 352 -7.14 -4.95 -20.86
C GLU A 352 -8.44 -5.52 -20.24
N ASN A 353 -9.13 -4.72 -19.42
CA ASN A 353 -10.45 -5.08 -18.90
C ASN A 353 -11.49 -5.29 -20.01
N MET A 354 -11.39 -4.54 -21.09
CA MET A 354 -12.29 -4.66 -22.26
C MET A 354 -12.09 -5.97 -23.04
N ARG A 355 -10.99 -6.71 -22.83
CA ARG A 355 -10.74 -7.98 -23.55
C ARG A 355 -11.64 -9.12 -23.08
N PHE A 356 -11.90 -9.19 -21.77
CA PHE A 356 -12.57 -10.33 -21.12
C PHE A 356 -13.66 -9.87 -20.14
N PRO A 357 -14.65 -9.08 -20.57
CA PRO A 357 -15.60 -8.41 -19.68
C PRO A 357 -16.41 -9.38 -18.81
N ALA A 358 -16.90 -10.48 -19.37
CA ALA A 358 -17.72 -11.44 -18.62
C ALA A 358 -16.92 -12.14 -17.52
N LEU A 359 -15.65 -12.45 -17.77
CA LEU A 359 -14.76 -12.98 -16.73
C LEU A 359 -14.48 -11.94 -15.65
N GLN A 360 -14.23 -10.67 -16.02
CA GLN A 360 -13.99 -9.60 -15.03
C GLN A 360 -15.19 -9.39 -14.12
N ASP A 361 -16.39 -9.31 -14.68
CA ASP A 361 -17.62 -9.10 -13.90
C ASP A 361 -17.86 -10.28 -12.96
N ALA A 362 -17.62 -11.51 -13.43
CA ALA A 362 -17.69 -12.71 -12.60
C ALA A 362 -16.66 -12.71 -11.45
N ILE A 363 -15.42 -12.29 -11.71
CA ILE A 363 -14.38 -12.15 -10.67
C ILE A 363 -14.78 -11.11 -9.63
N ILE A 364 -15.29 -9.95 -10.05
CA ILE A 364 -15.75 -8.90 -9.12
C ILE A 364 -16.87 -9.43 -8.26
N ALA A 365 -17.85 -10.10 -8.86
CA ALA A 365 -18.94 -10.69 -8.12
C ALA A 365 -18.46 -11.73 -7.11
N ALA A 366 -17.51 -12.57 -7.49
CA ALA A 366 -16.93 -13.58 -6.62
C ALA A 366 -16.11 -12.97 -5.47
N CYS A 367 -15.40 -11.86 -5.71
CA CYS A 367 -14.69 -11.11 -4.67
C CYS A 367 -15.64 -10.36 -3.74
N ALA A 368 -16.70 -9.74 -4.27
CA ALA A 368 -17.66 -8.93 -3.53
C ALA A 368 -18.55 -9.76 -2.60
N ARG A 369 -19.04 -10.90 -3.10
CA ARG A 369 -19.99 -11.77 -2.42
C ARG A 369 -19.63 -12.07 -0.95
N PRO A 370 -18.42 -12.55 -0.61
CA PRO A 370 -18.09 -12.83 0.78
C PRO A 370 -18.21 -11.60 1.68
N PHE A 371 -17.84 -10.41 1.22
CA PHE A 371 -17.98 -9.19 2.02
C PHE A 371 -19.45 -8.78 2.17
N SER A 372 -20.21 -8.81 1.07
CA SER A 372 -21.65 -8.50 1.08
C SER A 372 -22.43 -9.45 2.00
N ASP A 373 -22.09 -10.75 2.02
CA ASP A 373 -22.72 -11.75 2.89
C ASP A 373 -22.58 -11.38 4.38
N PHE A 374 -21.47 -10.75 4.79
CA PHE A 374 -21.28 -10.26 6.17
C PHE A 374 -21.63 -8.78 6.36
N GLY A 375 -22.13 -8.10 5.32
CA GLY A 375 -22.48 -6.69 5.35
C GLY A 375 -21.28 -5.74 5.43
N PHE A 376 -20.11 -6.17 4.92
CA PHE A 376 -18.89 -5.37 4.85
C PHE A 376 -18.81 -4.62 3.52
N ASP A 377 -18.11 -3.49 3.51
CA ASP A 377 -17.90 -2.74 2.28
C ASP A 377 -16.67 -3.26 1.54
N TYR A 378 -16.87 -3.75 0.31
CA TYR A 378 -15.81 -4.08 -0.62
C TYR A 378 -15.82 -3.13 -1.82
N TYR A 379 -14.67 -2.52 -2.11
CA TYR A 379 -14.50 -1.58 -3.21
C TYR A 379 -13.53 -2.14 -4.25
N PRO A 380 -14.01 -2.74 -5.36
CA PRO A 380 -13.17 -2.95 -6.53
C PRO A 380 -12.58 -1.62 -6.98
N CYS A 381 -11.27 -1.63 -7.25
CA CYS A 381 -10.51 -0.44 -7.60
C CYS A 381 -10.46 -0.30 -9.12
N GLU A 382 -10.93 0.84 -9.63
CA GLU A 382 -10.70 1.27 -11.00
C GLU A 382 -9.56 2.28 -11.00
N ARG A 383 -8.42 1.87 -11.55
CA ARG A 383 -7.15 2.61 -11.48
C ARG A 383 -6.83 3.26 -12.82
N MET A 384 -6.38 4.51 -12.77
CA MET A 384 -5.94 5.31 -13.93
C MET A 384 -7.08 5.61 -14.93
N CYS A 385 -7.29 6.89 -15.23
CA CYS A 385 -8.28 7.37 -16.21
C CYS A 385 -7.79 7.08 -17.63
N GLN A 386 -7.69 5.81 -18.02
CA GLN A 386 -7.21 5.43 -19.35
C GLN A 386 -8.28 5.55 -20.45
N VAL A 387 -9.53 5.59 -20.03
CA VAL A 387 -10.67 5.89 -20.89
C VAL A 387 -11.10 7.32 -20.57
N PRO A 388 -11.23 8.21 -21.56
CA PRO A 388 -11.67 9.58 -21.31
C PRO A 388 -13.05 9.59 -20.64
N ILE A 389 -13.20 10.31 -19.52
CA ILE A 389 -14.47 10.40 -18.76
C ILE A 389 -15.45 11.42 -19.34
N SER A 390 -14.97 12.35 -20.16
CA SER A 390 -15.74 13.45 -20.74
C SER A 390 -16.53 13.06 -21.99
N ILE A 391 -16.20 11.93 -22.62
CA ILE A 391 -16.92 11.40 -23.78
C ILE A 391 -17.97 10.38 -23.32
N GLU A 392 -19.14 10.38 -23.98
CA GLU A 392 -20.27 9.58 -23.53
C GLU A 392 -19.97 8.07 -23.50
N GLN A 393 -19.19 7.54 -24.45
CA GLN A 393 -18.80 6.12 -24.45
C GLN A 393 -17.95 5.76 -23.24
N GLY A 394 -17.00 6.63 -22.89
CA GLY A 394 -16.14 6.40 -21.74
C GLY A 394 -16.92 6.46 -20.44
N TYR A 395 -17.82 7.44 -20.32
CA TYR A 395 -18.78 7.51 -19.23
C TYR A 395 -19.63 6.22 -19.12
N GLN A 396 -20.22 5.74 -20.22
CA GLN A 396 -21.05 4.53 -20.22
C GLN A 396 -20.27 3.29 -19.82
N TRP A 397 -18.98 3.20 -20.16
CA TRP A 397 -18.10 2.12 -19.70
C TRP A 397 -17.95 2.15 -18.17
N TYR A 398 -17.60 3.30 -17.60
CA TYR A 398 -17.48 3.44 -16.15
C TYR A 398 -18.80 3.18 -15.42
N LEU A 399 -19.94 3.63 -15.99
CA LEU A 399 -21.27 3.37 -15.45
C LEU A 399 -21.59 1.87 -15.43
N ALA A 400 -21.38 1.16 -16.54
CA ALA A 400 -21.64 -0.28 -16.63
C ALA A 400 -20.83 -1.06 -15.59
N ARG A 401 -19.57 -0.67 -15.37
CA ARG A 401 -18.68 -1.26 -14.37
C ARG A 401 -19.16 -1.02 -12.94
N ALA A 402 -19.55 0.22 -12.63
CA ALA A 402 -20.09 0.56 -11.32
C ALA A 402 -21.42 -0.16 -11.05
N LEU A 403 -22.28 -0.31 -12.06
CA LEU A 403 -23.51 -1.10 -11.97
C LEU A 403 -23.23 -2.58 -11.74
N ALA A 404 -22.31 -3.20 -12.50
CA ALA A 404 -21.95 -4.60 -12.31
C ALA A 404 -21.39 -4.86 -10.90
N ALA A 405 -20.56 -3.95 -10.37
CA ALA A 405 -20.09 -4.03 -8.99
C ALA A 405 -21.25 -3.89 -7.99
N ALA A 406 -22.16 -2.93 -8.18
CA ALA A 406 -23.30 -2.70 -7.30
C ALA A 406 -24.31 -3.86 -7.32
N GLU A 407 -24.58 -4.46 -8.48
CA GLU A 407 -25.39 -5.66 -8.65
C GLU A 407 -24.83 -6.85 -7.87
N ALA A 408 -23.49 -6.93 -7.77
CA ALA A 408 -22.79 -7.94 -6.99
C ALA A 408 -22.70 -7.64 -5.48
N GLY A 409 -23.27 -6.52 -5.01
CA GLY A 409 -23.19 -6.10 -3.61
C GLY A 409 -21.87 -5.42 -3.23
N ALA A 410 -21.04 -5.06 -4.21
CA ALA A 410 -19.85 -4.23 -4.02
C ALA A 410 -20.15 -2.74 -4.27
N HIS A 411 -19.11 -1.94 -4.05
CA HIS A 411 -19.11 -0.49 -4.25
C HIS A 411 -18.11 -0.11 -5.35
N THR A 412 -17.72 1.15 -5.45
CA THR A 412 -16.67 1.55 -6.41
C THR A 412 -15.61 2.42 -5.77
N TYR A 413 -14.35 2.12 -6.07
CA TYR A 413 -13.21 2.98 -5.75
C TYR A 413 -12.55 3.48 -7.03
N TYR A 414 -12.61 4.79 -7.29
CA TYR A 414 -11.84 5.43 -8.35
C TYR A 414 -10.49 5.94 -7.81
N MET A 415 -9.40 5.32 -8.27
CA MET A 415 -8.04 5.68 -7.90
C MET A 415 -7.39 6.46 -9.03
N TRP A 416 -7.58 7.79 -9.04
CA TRP A 416 -6.86 8.66 -9.96
C TRP A 416 -5.42 8.85 -9.54
N ASP A 417 -5.17 9.14 -8.25
CA ASP A 417 -3.82 9.23 -7.68
C ASP A 417 -2.93 10.23 -8.46
N ASP A 418 -1.67 10.40 -8.06
CA ASP A 418 -0.71 11.24 -8.80
C ASP A 418 -0.56 10.77 -10.26
N GLY A 419 -0.90 9.50 -10.52
CA GLY A 419 -0.98 8.87 -11.83
C GLY A 419 -1.96 9.48 -12.83
N ARG A 420 -2.94 10.30 -12.41
CA ARG A 420 -3.88 10.95 -13.36
C ARG A 420 -3.16 11.84 -14.37
N TYR A 421 -2.08 12.51 -13.93
CA TYR A 421 -1.33 13.48 -14.73
C TYR A 421 0.03 12.95 -15.20
N THR A 422 0.44 11.74 -14.84
CA THR A 422 1.74 11.20 -15.30
C THR A 422 1.77 10.83 -16.79
N TRP A 423 0.62 10.88 -17.47
CA TRP A 423 0.45 10.60 -18.89
C TRP A 423 0.07 11.85 -19.70
N LEU A 424 0.69 13.00 -19.40
CA LEU A 424 0.59 14.26 -20.18
C LEU A 424 1.26 14.13 -21.58
N TYR A 425 0.89 13.11 -22.34
CA TYR A 425 1.24 13.01 -23.75
C TYR A 425 0.22 13.81 -24.57
N PRO A 426 0.63 14.43 -25.69
CA PRO A 426 -0.32 14.97 -26.65
C PRO A 426 -1.35 13.90 -27.02
N ASN A 427 -2.65 14.19 -26.81
CA ASN A 427 -3.79 13.29 -27.01
C ASN A 427 -3.93 12.11 -26.03
N GLY A 428 -3.27 12.15 -24.86
CA GLY A 428 -3.57 11.22 -23.76
C GLY A 428 -5.00 11.40 -23.22
N PRO A 429 -5.54 10.44 -22.45
CA PRO A 429 -6.92 10.49 -21.94
C PRO A 429 -7.27 11.80 -21.23
N TYR A 430 -6.35 12.31 -20.40
CA TYR A 430 -6.52 13.60 -19.73
C TYR A 430 -6.59 14.78 -20.72
N GLU A 431 -5.73 14.81 -21.75
CA GLU A 431 -5.74 15.88 -22.75
C GLU A 431 -6.99 15.83 -23.64
N LEU A 432 -7.47 14.63 -23.96
CA LEU A 432 -8.76 14.42 -24.62
C LEU A 432 -9.90 14.91 -23.75
N ASP A 433 -9.85 14.58 -22.47
CA ASP A 433 -10.83 14.99 -21.50
C ASP A 433 -10.89 16.52 -21.34
N ARG A 434 -9.73 17.14 -21.23
CA ARG A 434 -9.57 18.59 -21.18
C ARG A 434 -10.09 19.26 -22.46
N THR A 435 -9.76 18.70 -23.62
CA THR A 435 -10.15 19.26 -24.93
C THR A 435 -11.64 19.09 -25.21
N ALA A 436 -12.21 17.91 -24.91
CA ALA A 436 -13.61 17.60 -25.17
C ALA A 436 -14.56 18.29 -24.18
N SER A 437 -14.18 18.37 -22.90
CA SER A 437 -15.01 19.03 -21.88
C SER A 437 -14.88 20.55 -21.89
N GLY A 438 -13.70 21.09 -22.23
CA GLY A 438 -13.34 22.49 -22.02
C GLY A 438 -13.35 22.92 -20.54
N MET A 439 -13.42 21.96 -19.60
CA MET A 439 -13.52 22.22 -18.16
C MET A 439 -12.14 22.23 -17.50
N LYS A 440 -12.07 22.88 -16.32
CA LYS A 440 -10.94 22.68 -15.41
C LYS A 440 -10.95 21.24 -14.87
N PRO A 441 -9.77 20.64 -14.57
CA PRO A 441 -9.67 19.27 -14.10
C PRO A 441 -10.59 18.94 -12.92
N GLY A 442 -10.62 19.77 -11.88
CA GLY A 442 -11.45 19.51 -10.68
C GLY A 442 -12.95 19.51 -11.00
N LYS A 443 -13.44 20.45 -11.81
CA LYS A 443 -14.86 20.47 -12.25
C LYS A 443 -15.26 19.26 -13.06
N MET A 444 -14.39 18.85 -13.98
CA MET A 444 -14.64 17.69 -14.84
C MET A 444 -14.77 16.42 -14.02
N ASP A 445 -13.87 16.26 -13.06
CA ASP A 445 -13.82 15.15 -12.12
C ASP A 445 -15.03 15.14 -11.18
N ALA A 446 -15.39 16.29 -10.63
CA ALA A 446 -16.59 16.44 -9.81
C ALA A 446 -17.87 16.08 -10.60
N ALA A 447 -18.02 16.57 -11.83
CA ALA A 447 -19.19 16.30 -12.66
C ALA A 447 -19.33 14.81 -13.00
N PHE A 448 -18.22 14.13 -13.28
CA PHE A 448 -18.20 12.68 -13.51
C PHE A 448 -18.62 11.90 -12.27
N LEU A 449 -18.02 12.22 -11.11
CA LEU A 449 -18.29 11.54 -9.84
C LEU A 449 -19.76 11.66 -9.45
N ASP A 450 -20.35 12.86 -9.51
CA ASP A 450 -21.75 13.08 -9.18
C ASP A 450 -22.71 12.37 -10.15
N ARG A 451 -22.38 12.35 -11.45
CA ARG A 451 -23.21 11.69 -12.46
C ARG A 451 -23.23 10.18 -12.21
N ILE A 452 -22.07 9.55 -12.07
CA ILE A 452 -22.00 8.11 -11.77
C ILE A 452 -22.68 7.79 -10.44
N TYR A 453 -22.35 8.51 -9.38
CA TYR A 453 -22.89 8.24 -8.05
C TYR A 453 -24.42 8.26 -8.06
N ARG A 454 -25.02 9.30 -8.63
CA ARG A 454 -26.47 9.46 -8.72
C ARG A 454 -27.13 8.38 -9.59
N GLU A 455 -26.56 8.07 -10.75
CA GLU A 455 -27.15 7.10 -11.67
C GLU A 455 -27.09 5.66 -11.12
N VAL A 456 -26.00 5.28 -10.47
CA VAL A 456 -25.87 3.96 -9.83
C VAL A 456 -26.74 3.89 -8.58
N LYS A 457 -26.70 4.91 -7.72
CA LYS A 457 -27.48 4.95 -6.47
C LYS A 457 -28.99 4.94 -6.72
N ALA A 458 -29.46 5.50 -7.83
CA ALA A 458 -30.87 5.42 -8.23
C ALA A 458 -31.34 3.97 -8.46
N ARG A 459 -30.45 3.07 -8.86
CA ARG A 459 -30.74 1.63 -9.09
C ARG A 459 -30.36 0.77 -7.89
N HIS A 460 -29.33 1.20 -7.14
CA HIS A 460 -28.78 0.50 -5.97
C HIS A 460 -28.66 1.50 -4.79
N PRO A 461 -29.72 1.69 -3.98
CA PRO A 461 -29.73 2.72 -2.93
C PRO A 461 -28.62 2.60 -1.88
N GLY A 462 -28.08 1.39 -1.67
CA GLY A 462 -26.96 1.11 -0.76
C GLY A 462 -25.57 1.37 -1.34
N PHE A 463 -25.46 1.80 -2.60
CA PHE A 463 -24.19 2.03 -3.29
C PHE A 463 -23.37 3.14 -2.62
N LYS A 464 -22.08 2.87 -2.45
CA LYS A 464 -21.06 3.81 -1.96
C LYS A 464 -19.98 4.02 -3.00
N LEU A 465 -19.32 5.18 -2.93
CA LEU A 465 -18.22 5.52 -3.81
C LEU A 465 -17.10 6.13 -2.99
N ILE A 466 -15.88 5.64 -3.17
CA ILE A 466 -14.65 6.26 -2.65
C ILE A 466 -13.84 6.78 -3.83
N PHE A 467 -13.26 7.96 -3.66
CA PHE A 467 -12.46 8.61 -4.67
C PHE A 467 -11.08 9.00 -4.11
N CYS A 468 -10.00 8.63 -4.79
CA CYS A 468 -8.65 9.11 -4.50
C CYS A 468 -8.24 10.17 -5.54
N PRO A 469 -8.18 11.45 -5.14
CA PRO A 469 -7.82 12.54 -6.04
C PRO A 469 -6.34 12.50 -6.42
N PRO A 470 -5.93 13.22 -7.47
CA PRO A 470 -4.52 13.30 -7.84
C PRO A 470 -3.64 13.98 -6.80
N CYS A 471 -4.22 14.92 -6.06
CA CYS A 471 -3.59 15.61 -4.94
C CYS A 471 -4.19 15.12 -3.61
N TYR A 472 -4.02 13.83 -3.33
CA TYR A 472 -4.54 13.12 -2.14
C TYR A 472 -3.72 13.38 -0.86
N TRP A 473 -2.99 14.48 -0.79
CA TRP A 473 -2.18 14.94 0.34
C TRP A 473 -2.20 16.47 0.45
N GLY A 474 -1.81 16.99 1.60
CA GLY A 474 -1.70 18.42 1.87
C GLY A 474 -2.16 18.78 3.28
N PRO A 475 -1.80 19.96 3.81
CA PRO A 475 -1.32 21.12 3.04
C PRO A 475 0.21 21.22 2.81
N ASP A 476 1.04 20.48 3.53
CA ASP A 476 2.46 20.82 3.65
C ASP A 476 3.29 20.46 2.40
N ALA A 477 3.08 19.28 1.81
CA ALA A 477 3.85 18.86 0.64
C ALA A 477 3.31 19.51 -0.64
N ALA A 478 4.19 20.03 -1.49
CA ALA A 478 3.81 20.65 -2.77
C ALA A 478 3.08 19.68 -3.70
N PHE A 479 2.27 20.22 -4.61
CA PHE A 479 1.61 19.50 -5.69
C PHE A 479 1.90 20.22 -7.00
N ASP A 480 2.43 19.48 -7.97
CA ASP A 480 2.72 19.98 -9.32
C ASP A 480 1.76 19.31 -10.32
N GLY A 481 0.74 20.07 -10.71
CA GLY A 481 -0.30 19.59 -11.62
C GLY A 481 -0.92 20.73 -12.41
N PRO A 482 -1.79 20.41 -13.38
CA PRO A 482 -2.36 21.39 -14.32
C PRO A 482 -3.32 22.40 -13.67
N GLN A 483 -3.71 22.17 -12.42
CA GLN A 483 -4.52 23.06 -11.60
C GLN A 483 -3.92 23.06 -10.19
N ASP A 484 -3.99 24.19 -9.49
CA ASP A 484 -3.56 24.27 -8.10
C ASP A 484 -4.39 23.33 -7.22
N ARG A 485 -3.74 22.71 -6.22
CA ARG A 485 -4.34 21.68 -5.37
C ARG A 485 -5.58 22.20 -4.66
N GLU A 486 -5.50 23.35 -4.02
CA GLU A 486 -6.57 23.89 -3.18
C GLU A 486 -7.83 24.16 -4.01
N SER A 487 -7.70 24.74 -5.20
CA SER A 487 -8.84 24.96 -6.10
C SER A 487 -9.38 23.64 -6.65
N TYR A 488 -8.51 22.70 -7.04
CA TYR A 488 -8.95 21.37 -7.49
C TYR A 488 -9.76 20.67 -6.39
N LEU A 489 -9.23 20.62 -5.17
CA LEU A 489 -9.88 19.98 -4.03
C LEU A 489 -11.17 20.70 -3.62
N ALA A 490 -11.23 22.03 -3.71
CA ALA A 490 -12.46 22.77 -3.48
C ALA A 490 -13.56 22.45 -4.51
N GLU A 491 -13.19 22.19 -5.77
CA GLU A 491 -14.13 21.74 -6.82
C GLU A 491 -14.62 20.31 -6.54
N ILE A 492 -13.76 19.39 -6.11
CA ILE A 492 -14.20 18.07 -5.62
C ILE A 492 -15.13 18.21 -4.39
N GLY A 493 -14.90 19.23 -3.57
CA GLY A 493 -15.76 19.55 -2.43
C GLY A 493 -17.21 19.85 -2.79
N THR A 494 -17.53 20.12 -4.06
CA THR A 494 -18.91 20.38 -4.51
C THR A 494 -19.69 19.10 -4.84
N THR A 495 -19.05 17.93 -4.89
CA THR A 495 -19.74 16.66 -5.14
C THR A 495 -20.66 16.29 -3.96
N ASP A 496 -21.53 15.30 -4.17
CA ASP A 496 -22.35 14.71 -3.10
C ASP A 496 -21.47 14.37 -1.87
N PRO A 497 -21.81 14.84 -0.66
CA PRO A 497 -20.99 14.64 0.53
C PRO A 497 -20.90 13.18 0.99
N ALA A 498 -21.76 12.30 0.47
CA ALA A 498 -21.67 10.85 0.71
C ALA A 498 -20.60 10.15 -0.14
N ILE A 499 -19.97 10.86 -1.09
CA ILE A 499 -18.78 10.38 -1.78
C ILE A 499 -17.56 10.60 -0.87
N ASP A 500 -16.99 9.49 -0.40
CA ASP A 500 -15.78 9.49 0.42
C ASP A 500 -14.56 9.91 -0.42
N VAL A 501 -13.62 10.60 0.22
CA VAL A 501 -12.38 11.05 -0.43
C VAL A 501 -11.18 10.57 0.38
N PHE A 502 -10.30 9.81 -0.28
CA PHE A 502 -9.05 9.36 0.32
C PHE A 502 -8.06 10.52 0.49
N TRP A 503 -7.39 10.54 1.65
CA TRP A 503 -6.37 11.52 2.00
C TRP A 503 -5.27 10.88 2.85
N THR A 504 -4.02 11.19 2.55
CA THR A 504 -2.84 10.63 3.22
C THR A 504 -2.34 11.43 4.41
N GLY A 505 -2.87 12.63 4.63
CA GLY A 505 -2.35 13.58 5.62
C GLY A 505 -1.67 14.78 4.97
N ALA A 506 -0.90 15.51 5.78
CA ALA A 506 -0.19 16.72 5.38
C ALA A 506 0.80 16.52 4.20
N GLY A 507 1.32 15.29 4.07
CA GLY A 507 2.09 14.84 2.92
C GLY A 507 1.81 13.38 2.58
N VAL A 508 2.38 12.91 1.46
CA VAL A 508 2.13 11.55 0.92
C VAL A 508 2.44 10.44 1.94
N LEU A 509 3.47 10.63 2.77
CA LEU A 509 3.91 9.69 3.81
C LEU A 509 3.69 10.28 5.22
N SER A 510 2.52 10.86 5.48
CA SER A 510 2.26 11.47 6.78
C SER A 510 2.26 10.45 7.91
N ARG A 511 3.01 10.73 8.97
CA ARG A 511 3.00 9.98 10.25
C ARG A 511 2.47 10.82 11.40
N GLN A 512 1.95 11.99 11.11
CA GLN A 512 1.33 12.90 12.05
C GLN A 512 0.11 13.52 11.36
N HIS A 513 -1.07 13.21 11.87
CA HIS A 513 -2.33 13.82 11.44
C HIS A 513 -2.72 14.84 12.49
N THR A 514 -2.64 16.13 12.16
CA THR A 514 -2.94 17.21 13.12
C THR A 514 -4.38 17.72 12.95
N PRO A 515 -5.00 18.30 13.99
CA PRO A 515 -6.32 18.93 13.87
C PRO A 515 -6.35 20.01 12.79
N ALA A 516 -5.27 20.78 12.63
CA ALA A 516 -5.16 21.83 11.62
C ALA A 516 -5.17 21.28 10.19
N ALA A 517 -4.43 20.20 9.91
CA ALA A 517 -4.41 19.56 8.60
C ALA A 517 -5.79 18.96 8.24
N VAL A 518 -6.46 18.34 9.23
CA VAL A 518 -7.83 17.84 9.06
C VAL A 518 -8.81 18.98 8.81
N ALA A 519 -8.71 20.09 9.55
CA ALA A 519 -9.56 21.26 9.35
C ALA A 519 -9.36 21.88 7.96
N TRP A 520 -8.12 21.92 7.46
CA TRP A 520 -7.81 22.34 6.09
C TRP A 520 -8.53 21.45 5.07
N PHE A 521 -8.44 20.12 5.23
CA PHE A 521 -9.13 19.18 4.35
C PHE A 521 -10.66 19.40 4.37
N LYS A 522 -11.26 19.44 5.57
CA LYS A 522 -12.70 19.66 5.75
C LYS A 522 -13.16 20.99 5.15
N LYS A 523 -12.35 22.04 5.24
CA LYS A 523 -12.65 23.35 4.64
C LYS A 523 -12.78 23.26 3.12
N LEU A 524 -11.92 22.49 2.46
CA LEU A 524 -11.93 22.35 1.00
C LEU A 524 -13.01 21.36 0.53
N LEU A 525 -13.01 20.15 1.09
CA LEU A 525 -13.83 19.03 0.60
C LEU A 525 -15.24 18.98 1.23
N LYS A 526 -15.49 19.78 2.26
CA LYS A 526 -16.77 19.86 2.99
C LYS A 526 -17.24 18.53 3.59
N ARG A 527 -16.30 17.62 3.87
CA ARG A 527 -16.55 16.30 4.47
C ARG A 527 -15.34 15.83 5.27
N ASN A 528 -15.54 14.80 6.10
CA ASN A 528 -14.44 14.14 6.81
C ASN A 528 -13.58 13.33 5.80
N PRO A 529 -12.25 13.27 5.96
CA PRO A 529 -11.40 12.43 5.14
C PRO A 529 -11.58 10.94 5.44
N THR A 530 -11.42 10.11 4.41
CA THR A 530 -11.04 8.70 4.59
C THR A 530 -9.53 8.62 4.57
N ILE A 531 -8.90 8.10 5.63
CA ILE A 531 -7.44 8.02 5.70
C ILE A 531 -6.93 6.93 4.78
N PHE A 532 -5.96 7.28 3.94
CA PHE A 532 -5.23 6.39 3.06
C PHE A 532 -3.77 6.31 3.53
N GLN A 533 -3.48 5.45 4.51
CA GLN A 533 -2.19 5.52 5.21
C GLN A 533 -1.06 4.82 4.43
N ASN A 534 -0.11 5.59 3.91
CA ASN A 534 1.06 5.08 3.21
C ASN A 534 2.23 4.75 4.15
N ARG A 535 2.97 3.70 3.81
CA ARG A 535 4.30 3.29 4.30
C ARG A 535 4.55 3.45 5.79
N THR A 536 3.95 2.53 6.55
CA THR A 536 3.95 2.55 8.02
C THR A 536 5.15 1.88 8.68
N GLY A 537 6.06 1.31 7.89
CA GLY A 537 7.26 0.64 8.40
C GLY A 537 8.28 1.60 9.03
N GLN A 538 8.88 1.19 10.15
CA GLN A 538 9.84 2.01 10.91
C GLN A 538 11.21 2.05 10.24
N HIS A 539 11.57 1.00 9.48
CA HIS A 539 12.90 0.78 8.92
C HIS A 539 12.98 1.27 7.48
N GLU A 540 13.07 2.59 7.29
CA GLU A 540 13.00 3.24 5.96
C GLU A 540 11.73 2.91 5.16
N SER A 541 10.57 2.88 5.83
CA SER A 541 9.28 2.40 5.29
C SER A 541 9.11 0.88 5.24
N LEU A 542 10.09 0.09 5.69
CA LEU A 542 9.95 -1.36 5.83
C LEU A 542 9.46 -1.73 7.23
N ASN A 543 8.68 -2.80 7.28
CA ASN A 543 8.21 -3.45 8.51
C ASN A 543 8.80 -4.86 8.56
N TYR A 544 9.54 -5.18 9.62
CA TYR A 544 10.16 -6.48 9.88
C TYR A 544 9.23 -7.41 10.64
N LEU A 545 7.93 -7.35 10.36
CA LEU A 545 6.85 -8.24 10.83
C LEU A 545 6.51 -8.09 12.32
N ALA A 546 7.52 -8.13 13.19
CA ALA A 546 7.39 -8.01 14.64
C ALA A 546 7.76 -6.60 15.14
N ASP A 547 7.32 -5.58 14.40
CA ASP A 547 7.51 -4.17 14.76
C ASP A 547 6.23 -3.60 15.39
N ALA A 548 6.33 -3.20 16.66
CA ALA A 548 5.22 -2.58 17.37
C ALA A 548 5.00 -1.17 16.81
N THR A 549 3.76 -0.83 16.46
CA THR A 549 3.42 0.48 15.86
C THR A 549 2.61 1.31 16.84
N ASP A 550 3.16 2.44 17.27
CA ASP A 550 2.49 3.34 18.20
C ASP A 550 1.50 4.26 17.45
N TRP A 551 0.35 3.71 17.04
CA TRP A 551 -0.69 4.45 16.32
C TRP A 551 -1.17 5.72 17.03
N PRO A 552 -1.35 5.76 18.37
CA PRO A 552 -1.70 6.99 19.08
C PRO A 552 -0.76 8.16 18.84
N LYS A 553 0.55 7.94 18.63
CA LYS A 553 1.49 9.02 18.31
C LYS A 553 1.28 9.65 16.93
N TRP A 554 0.56 8.97 16.04
CA TRP A 554 0.39 9.41 14.66
C TRP A 554 -0.82 10.31 14.47
N VAL A 555 -1.67 10.42 15.50
CA VAL A 555 -2.97 11.09 15.45
C VAL A 555 -3.24 11.77 16.80
N TYR A 556 -4.34 12.51 16.91
CA TYR A 556 -4.77 13.13 18.17
C TYR A 556 -5.98 12.40 18.77
N GLU A 557 -6.25 12.66 20.04
CA GLU A 557 -7.44 12.12 20.73
C GLU A 557 -8.74 12.51 20.00
N GLY A 558 -9.64 11.56 19.83
CA GLY A 558 -10.90 11.78 19.11
C GLY A 558 -10.81 11.69 17.58
N PHE A 559 -9.61 11.62 17.00
CA PHE A 559 -9.40 11.54 15.55
C PHE A 559 -10.21 10.41 14.88
N ALA A 560 -10.04 9.17 15.38
CA ALA A 560 -10.68 7.99 14.81
C ALA A 560 -12.21 7.99 14.98
N ALA A 561 -12.72 8.61 16.06
CA ALA A 561 -14.14 8.59 16.40
C ALA A 561 -14.94 9.72 15.72
N ASN A 562 -14.33 10.89 15.52
CA ASN A 562 -15.06 12.11 15.18
C ASN A 562 -14.61 12.75 13.85
N ASP A 563 -13.35 12.58 13.47
CA ASP A 563 -12.72 13.44 12.47
C ASP A 563 -12.43 12.77 11.13
N ILE A 564 -12.66 11.47 11.02
CA ILE A 564 -12.49 10.68 9.79
C ILE A 564 -13.77 9.92 9.44
N SER A 565 -13.98 9.60 8.16
CA SER A 565 -15.08 8.71 7.71
C SER A 565 -14.65 7.24 7.58
N GLY A 566 -13.34 6.99 7.65
CA GLY A 566 -12.75 5.66 7.66
C GLY A 566 -11.23 5.70 7.65
N PHE A 567 -10.60 4.57 7.93
CA PHE A 567 -9.15 4.42 7.90
C PHE A 567 -8.77 3.14 7.15
N ALA A 568 -8.09 3.29 6.02
CA ALA A 568 -7.55 2.20 5.22
C ALA A 568 -6.03 2.32 5.13
N LYS A 569 -5.32 1.26 5.51
CA LYS A 569 -3.87 1.18 5.32
C LYS A 569 -3.52 0.84 3.86
N ASN A 570 -2.76 1.73 3.22
CA ASN A 570 -2.20 1.57 1.88
C ASN A 570 -0.77 1.07 1.93
N SER A 571 -0.54 -0.10 2.49
CA SER A 571 0.80 -0.68 2.50
C SER A 571 0.72 -2.19 2.55
N GLY A 572 1.20 -2.79 1.47
CA GLY A 572 1.71 -4.15 1.45
C GLY A 572 0.73 -5.23 1.89
N MET A 573 -0.58 -5.12 1.63
CA MET A 573 -1.43 -6.31 1.77
C MET A 573 -1.16 -7.30 0.63
N PRO A 574 -1.06 -8.62 0.93
CA PRO A 574 -1.23 -9.24 2.25
C PRO A 574 -0.02 -9.14 3.19
N GLN A 575 1.19 -8.89 2.70
CA GLN A 575 2.45 -9.00 3.46
C GLN A 575 2.43 -8.36 4.86
N GLU A 576 1.87 -7.17 5.02
CA GLU A 576 1.85 -6.41 6.28
C GLU A 576 0.59 -6.65 7.14
N GLY A 577 0.00 -7.85 7.05
CA GLY A 577 -1.19 -8.26 7.80
C GLY A 577 -1.06 -8.09 9.33
N THR A 578 0.12 -8.30 9.92
CA THR A 578 0.29 -8.09 11.37
C THR A 578 0.05 -6.64 11.79
N GLN A 579 0.65 -5.68 11.09
CA GLN A 579 0.49 -4.26 11.40
C GLN A 579 -0.92 -3.75 11.09
N ILE A 580 -1.61 -4.37 10.13
CA ILE A 580 -3.02 -4.06 9.84
C ILE A 580 -3.95 -4.60 10.93
N ALA A 581 -3.61 -5.73 11.54
CA ALA A 581 -4.34 -6.24 12.69
C ALA A 581 -4.14 -5.32 13.92
N THR A 582 -2.92 -4.81 14.17
CA THR A 582 -2.71 -3.84 15.26
C THR A 582 -3.41 -2.50 15.01
N LEU A 583 -3.48 -2.04 13.76
CA LEU A 583 -4.30 -0.88 13.39
C LEU A 583 -5.78 -1.13 13.68
N SER A 584 -6.27 -2.33 13.40
CA SER A 584 -7.65 -2.70 13.69
C SER A 584 -7.94 -2.71 15.18
N ASP A 585 -6.97 -3.14 16.00
CA ASP A 585 -7.05 -3.07 17.46
C ASP A 585 -7.13 -1.62 17.98
N TYR A 586 -6.26 -0.74 17.47
CA TYR A 586 -6.28 0.69 17.78
C TYR A 586 -7.61 1.35 17.39
N LEU A 587 -8.09 1.11 16.16
CA LEU A 587 -9.34 1.71 15.66
C LEU A 587 -10.58 1.12 16.34
N TRP A 588 -10.46 -0.04 16.97
CA TRP A 588 -11.55 -0.64 17.72
C TRP A 588 -11.61 -0.09 19.14
N ASN A 589 -10.49 -0.07 19.85
CA ASN A 589 -10.40 0.45 21.22
C ASN A 589 -9.13 1.27 21.45
N ASN A 590 -9.18 2.54 21.07
CA ASN A 590 -8.06 3.47 21.16
C ASN A 590 -7.55 3.65 22.60
N ASN A 591 -8.44 3.66 23.59
CA ASN A 591 -8.11 3.89 25.00
C ASN A 591 -7.39 2.70 25.65
N ALA A 592 -7.64 1.48 25.18
CA ALA A 592 -7.00 0.27 25.69
C ALA A 592 -5.82 -0.20 24.84
N TYR A 593 -5.50 0.53 23.77
CA TYR A 593 -4.45 0.16 22.84
C TYR A 593 -3.07 0.22 23.49
N ASP A 594 -2.33 -0.89 23.41
CA ASP A 594 -0.93 -0.99 23.80
C ASP A 594 -0.18 -1.63 22.62
N ALA A 595 0.87 -0.96 22.13
CA ALA A 595 1.50 -1.33 20.87
C ALA A 595 2.15 -2.73 20.89
N GLU A 596 2.82 -3.09 22.00
CA GLU A 596 3.52 -4.38 22.12
C GLU A 596 2.52 -5.52 22.37
N LYS A 597 1.55 -5.31 23.27
CA LYS A 597 0.50 -6.29 23.53
C LYS A 597 -0.38 -6.53 22.31
N SER A 598 -0.70 -5.46 21.57
CA SER A 598 -1.46 -5.57 20.32
C SER A 598 -0.68 -6.36 19.27
N LEU A 599 0.63 -6.11 19.14
CA LEU A 599 1.51 -6.86 18.26
C LEU A 599 1.54 -8.35 18.62
N GLU A 600 1.75 -8.69 19.89
CA GLU A 600 1.74 -10.07 20.37
C GLU A 600 0.40 -10.76 20.07
N ASN A 601 -0.73 -10.11 20.40
CA ASN A 601 -2.06 -10.65 20.12
C ASN A 601 -2.32 -10.85 18.63
N ALA A 602 -1.92 -9.89 17.79
CA ALA A 602 -2.04 -9.99 16.34
C ALA A 602 -1.19 -11.15 15.78
N MET A 603 0.03 -11.32 16.26
CA MET A 603 0.90 -12.41 15.83
C MET A 603 0.39 -13.78 16.30
N ASN A 604 -0.11 -13.89 17.54
CA ASN A 604 -0.73 -15.12 18.04
C ASN A 604 -2.00 -15.47 17.23
N LEU A 605 -2.81 -14.48 16.87
CA LEU A 605 -3.99 -14.67 16.04
C LEU A 605 -3.63 -15.22 14.65
N LEU A 606 -2.60 -14.65 14.01
CA LEU A 606 -2.23 -14.96 12.62
C LEU A 606 -1.32 -16.19 12.49
N PHE A 607 -0.49 -16.47 13.49
CA PHE A 607 0.57 -17.48 13.39
C PHE A 607 0.51 -18.55 14.48
N GLY A 608 -0.11 -18.25 15.62
CA GLY A 608 -0.13 -19.10 16.82
C GLY A 608 0.97 -18.76 17.82
N LYS A 609 0.89 -19.37 19.01
CA LYS A 609 1.84 -19.16 20.12
C LYS A 609 3.28 -19.51 19.73
N GLY A 610 4.25 -18.80 20.30
CA GLY A 610 5.67 -19.06 20.12
C GLY A 610 6.32 -18.31 18.95
N VAL A 611 5.53 -17.83 17.98
CA VAL A 611 6.06 -17.10 16.82
C VAL A 611 6.50 -15.68 17.20
N TYR A 612 5.73 -14.99 18.05
CA TYR A 612 6.08 -13.66 18.54
C TYR A 612 7.40 -13.69 19.32
N GLU A 613 7.55 -14.64 20.24
CA GLU A 613 8.71 -14.79 21.13
C GLU A 613 10.00 -15.11 20.34
N LEU A 614 9.87 -15.78 19.19
CA LEU A 614 10.98 -16.01 18.28
C LEU A 614 11.33 -14.76 17.47
N LEU A 615 10.34 -14.07 16.90
CA LEU A 615 10.57 -13.03 15.90
C LEU A 615 10.75 -11.64 16.49
N ARG A 616 10.17 -11.31 17.65
CA ARG A 616 10.32 -9.98 18.26
C ARG A 616 11.78 -9.67 18.60
N PRO A 617 12.56 -10.54 19.28
CA PRO A 617 13.98 -10.27 19.52
C PRO A 617 14.78 -10.16 18.22
N ALA A 618 14.45 -10.98 17.21
CA ALA A 618 15.12 -10.93 15.91
C ALA A 618 14.83 -9.62 15.15
N ALA A 619 13.60 -9.11 15.20
CA ALA A 619 13.25 -7.82 14.59
C ALA A 619 13.98 -6.65 15.28
N VAL A 620 14.11 -6.67 16.62
CA VAL A 620 14.93 -5.70 17.36
C VAL A 620 16.38 -5.73 16.89
N GLU A 621 16.94 -6.92 16.68
CA GLU A 621 18.33 -7.06 16.21
C GLU A 621 18.52 -6.66 14.75
N LEU A 622 17.50 -6.85 13.91
CA LEU A 622 17.48 -6.31 12.54
C LEU A 622 17.38 -4.79 12.52
N ALA A 623 16.63 -4.18 13.44
CA ALA A 623 16.49 -2.73 13.55
C ALA A 623 17.84 -2.04 13.83
N TYR A 624 18.76 -2.70 14.54
CA TYR A 624 20.12 -2.21 14.78
C TYR A 624 20.86 -1.81 13.50
N PHE A 625 20.56 -2.43 12.36
CA PHE A 625 21.23 -2.13 11.10
C PHE A 625 20.78 -0.81 10.47
N ASP A 626 19.67 -0.22 10.91
CA ASP A 626 19.21 1.09 10.41
C ASP A 626 20.27 2.18 10.66
N ARG A 627 20.93 2.13 11.82
CA ARG A 627 21.97 3.10 12.23
C ARG A 627 23.23 3.04 11.38
N LEU A 628 23.45 1.91 10.72
CA LEU A 628 24.58 1.66 9.83
C LEU A 628 24.23 1.96 8.38
N GLN A 629 23.06 2.60 8.15
CA GLN A 629 22.60 2.95 6.84
C GLN A 629 22.26 4.44 6.70
N PRO A 630 22.90 5.14 5.74
CA PRO A 630 23.86 4.62 4.76
C PRO A 630 25.22 4.25 5.38
N ILE A 631 26.03 3.50 4.62
CA ILE A 631 27.35 3.05 5.06
C ILE A 631 28.29 4.26 5.20
N THR A 632 28.80 4.49 6.42
CA THR A 632 29.74 5.56 6.78
C THR A 632 30.96 4.99 7.49
N PRO A 633 32.02 5.78 7.78
CA PRO A 633 33.17 5.31 8.56
C PRO A 633 32.84 4.69 9.92
N ALA A 634 31.66 4.98 10.50
CA ALA A 634 31.18 4.35 11.73
C ALA A 634 31.14 2.82 11.64
N ILE A 635 31.03 2.24 10.43
CA ILE A 635 31.08 0.79 10.24
C ILE A 635 32.45 0.17 10.61
N LEU A 636 33.51 0.98 10.66
CA LEU A 636 34.86 0.53 11.06
C LEU A 636 34.96 0.25 12.56
N ASP A 637 34.07 0.85 13.36
CA ASP A 637 33.99 0.64 14.80
C ASP A 637 33.16 -0.62 15.16
N GLU A 638 32.47 -1.19 14.18
CA GLU A 638 31.61 -2.36 14.35
C GLU A 638 32.40 -3.66 14.37
N LYS A 639 32.03 -4.55 15.28
CA LYS A 639 32.57 -5.91 15.31
C LYS A 639 31.81 -6.78 14.33
N VAL A 640 32.47 -7.16 13.24
CA VAL A 640 31.90 -8.06 12.22
C VAL A 640 31.26 -9.33 12.82
N PRO A 641 31.85 -10.03 13.81
CA PRO A 641 31.20 -11.18 14.44
C PRO A 641 29.87 -10.85 15.12
N ASP A 642 29.77 -9.69 15.77
CA ASP A 642 28.54 -9.26 16.46
C ASP A 642 27.44 -8.94 15.44
N LEU A 643 27.78 -8.23 14.35
CA LEU A 643 26.84 -7.99 13.25
C LEU A 643 26.38 -9.30 12.61
N GLN A 644 27.30 -10.24 12.38
CA GLN A 644 26.96 -11.56 11.83
C GLN A 644 26.02 -12.33 12.78
N ALA A 645 26.25 -12.29 14.09
CA ALA A 645 25.40 -12.97 15.07
C ALA A 645 23.95 -12.44 15.05
N LYS A 646 23.74 -11.13 14.86
CA LYS A 646 22.40 -10.53 14.72
C LYS A 646 21.66 -11.04 13.48
N VAL A 647 22.35 -11.12 12.34
CA VAL A 647 21.81 -11.69 11.09
C VAL A 647 21.48 -13.17 11.27
N ASP A 648 22.37 -13.94 11.88
CA ASP A 648 22.20 -15.38 12.07
C ASP A 648 21.04 -15.69 13.03
N LEU A 649 20.87 -14.89 14.09
CA LEU A 649 19.71 -14.95 14.97
C LEU A 649 18.42 -14.73 14.17
N ALA A 650 18.37 -13.70 13.33
CA ALA A 650 17.19 -13.40 12.52
C ALA A 650 16.83 -14.54 11.55
N LYS A 651 17.82 -15.14 10.89
CA LYS A 651 17.61 -16.28 9.98
C LYS A 651 17.15 -17.52 10.75
N THR A 652 17.84 -17.85 11.83
CA THR A 652 17.55 -19.03 12.67
C THR A 652 16.14 -18.95 13.27
N ASN A 653 15.74 -17.79 13.78
CA ASN A 653 14.43 -17.64 14.38
C ASN A 653 13.30 -17.65 13.36
N MET A 654 13.51 -17.11 12.15
CA MET A 654 12.55 -17.25 11.05
C MET A 654 12.39 -18.71 10.61
N GLU A 655 13.47 -19.49 10.57
CA GLU A 655 13.39 -20.93 10.30
C GLU A 655 12.60 -21.68 11.38
N LYS A 656 12.84 -21.37 12.66
CA LYS A 656 12.06 -21.94 13.79
C LYS A 656 10.59 -21.53 13.69
N ALA A 657 10.29 -20.28 13.40
CA ALA A 657 8.92 -19.77 13.26
C ALA A 657 8.18 -20.46 12.10
N ARG A 658 8.85 -20.66 10.95
CA ARG A 658 8.27 -21.40 9.81
C ARG A 658 7.98 -22.87 10.10
N LYS A 659 8.69 -23.49 11.06
CA LYS A 659 8.34 -24.85 11.54
C LYS A 659 7.05 -24.86 12.36
N LEU A 660 6.71 -23.76 13.03
CA LEU A 660 5.43 -23.60 13.73
C LEU A 660 4.29 -23.33 12.74
N ASN A 661 4.47 -22.39 11.81
CA ASN A 661 3.43 -22.03 10.86
C ASN A 661 3.98 -21.40 9.57
N SER A 662 4.35 -22.24 8.59
CA SER A 662 4.86 -21.75 7.31
C SER A 662 3.79 -21.10 6.43
N THR A 663 2.54 -21.59 6.48
CA THR A 663 1.48 -21.16 5.56
C THR A 663 1.15 -19.68 5.71
N THR A 664 0.80 -19.22 6.92
CA THR A 664 0.46 -17.80 7.11
C THR A 664 1.68 -16.91 7.16
N LEU A 665 2.85 -17.39 7.64
CA LEU A 665 4.10 -16.63 7.56
C LEU A 665 4.52 -16.34 6.11
N ASN A 666 4.24 -17.24 5.16
CA ASN A 666 4.53 -16.96 3.75
C ASN A 666 3.60 -15.89 3.15
N ILE A 667 2.38 -15.75 3.68
CA ILE A 667 1.38 -14.76 3.23
C ILE A 667 1.64 -13.40 3.89
N PHE A 668 1.81 -13.37 5.21
CA PHE A 668 1.96 -12.19 6.06
C PHE A 668 3.42 -12.01 6.53
N SER A 669 4.40 -12.13 5.63
CA SER A 669 5.84 -12.08 5.96
C SER A 669 6.40 -10.66 6.16
N ALA A 670 5.59 -9.63 5.91
CA ALA A 670 5.99 -8.24 5.81
C ALA A 670 7.24 -8.09 4.91
N TRP A 671 8.24 -7.35 5.37
CA TRP A 671 9.52 -7.14 4.70
C TRP A 671 10.68 -7.81 5.44
N TYR A 672 10.41 -8.81 6.28
CA TYR A 672 11.44 -9.45 7.11
C TYR A 672 12.63 -9.97 6.29
N GLY A 673 12.36 -10.68 5.18
CA GLY A 673 13.42 -11.19 4.29
C GLY A 673 14.25 -10.07 3.65
N HIS A 674 13.62 -8.95 3.30
CA HIS A 674 14.33 -7.76 2.80
C HIS A 674 15.20 -7.13 3.89
N GLY A 675 14.73 -7.09 5.15
CA GLY A 675 15.51 -6.66 6.31
C GLY A 675 16.76 -7.52 6.52
N VAL A 676 16.63 -8.84 6.44
CA VAL A 676 17.77 -9.77 6.50
C VAL A 676 18.77 -9.50 5.37
N SER A 677 18.32 -9.39 4.12
CA SER A 677 19.22 -9.10 3.00
C SER A 677 19.91 -7.74 3.13
N ARG A 678 19.20 -6.74 3.67
CA ARG A 678 19.74 -5.41 3.97
C ARG A 678 20.83 -5.48 5.05
N ALA A 679 20.62 -6.26 6.10
CA ALA A 679 21.60 -6.51 7.16
C ALA A 679 22.82 -7.29 6.65
N GLU A 680 22.63 -8.35 5.84
CA GLU A 680 23.70 -9.10 5.19
C GLU A 680 24.59 -8.19 4.32
N ALA A 681 23.98 -7.25 3.59
CA ALA A 681 24.71 -6.26 2.81
C ALA A 681 25.59 -5.35 3.69
N VAL A 682 25.11 -4.94 4.87
CA VAL A 682 25.92 -4.18 5.84
C VAL A 682 27.06 -5.03 6.38
N VAL A 683 26.82 -6.29 6.77
CA VAL A 683 27.87 -7.20 7.23
C VAL A 683 28.96 -7.38 6.16
N ALA A 684 28.58 -7.52 4.89
CA ALA A 684 29.53 -7.62 3.78
C ALA A 684 30.39 -6.35 3.65
N LYS A 685 29.79 -5.17 3.86
CA LYS A 685 30.51 -3.89 3.89
C LYS A 685 31.36 -3.72 5.15
N ALA A 686 30.98 -4.28 6.29
CA ALA A 686 31.83 -4.28 7.48
C ALA A 686 33.06 -5.18 7.30
N LYS A 687 32.91 -6.34 6.63
CA LYS A 687 34.02 -7.24 6.27
C LYS A 687 34.99 -6.62 5.28
N ASN A 688 34.45 -5.90 4.30
CA ASN A 688 35.21 -5.21 3.27
C ASN A 688 34.75 -3.74 3.20
N PRO A 689 35.22 -2.89 4.13
CA PRO A 689 34.83 -1.49 4.18
C PRO A 689 35.13 -0.78 2.86
N PRO A 690 34.24 0.13 2.40
CA PRO A 690 34.59 1.04 1.32
C PRO A 690 35.91 1.77 1.63
N ASP A 691 36.67 2.09 0.58
CA ASP A 691 37.81 2.99 0.73
C ASP A 691 37.31 4.41 1.00
N PHE A 692 37.08 4.71 2.28
CA PHE A 692 36.59 6.01 2.73
C PHE A 692 37.59 7.13 2.39
N ALA A 693 38.88 6.83 2.25
CA ALA A 693 39.88 7.80 1.81
C ALA A 693 39.71 8.14 0.32
N ALA A 694 39.44 7.16 -0.54
CA ALA A 694 39.08 7.39 -1.94
C ALA A 694 37.73 8.12 -2.07
N ALA A 695 36.74 7.80 -1.21
CA ALA A 695 35.47 8.51 -1.15
C ALA A 695 35.65 9.98 -0.76
N ARG A 696 36.52 10.28 0.22
CA ARG A 696 36.95 11.64 0.59
C ARG A 696 37.65 12.35 -0.57
N LYS A 697 38.52 11.66 -1.30
CA LYS A 697 39.22 12.18 -2.49
C LYS A 697 38.26 12.63 -3.59
N LYS A 698 37.10 11.97 -3.75
CA LYS A 698 36.07 12.41 -4.71
C LYS A 698 35.56 13.82 -4.44
N PHE A 699 35.62 14.28 -3.19
CA PHE A 699 35.20 15.61 -2.76
C PHE A 699 36.40 16.53 -2.48
N GLU A 700 37.61 16.21 -2.98
CA GLU A 700 38.83 16.98 -2.69
C GLU A 700 38.68 18.46 -3.07
N THR A 701 38.05 18.75 -4.21
CA THR A 701 37.75 20.11 -4.65
C THR A 701 36.83 20.84 -3.67
N GLU A 702 35.76 20.20 -3.23
CA GLU A 702 34.79 20.80 -2.31
C GLU A 702 35.31 20.89 -0.88
N ILE A 703 36.19 19.98 -0.45
CA ILE A 703 36.90 20.05 0.82
C ILE A 703 37.85 21.25 0.80
N ALA A 704 38.64 21.43 -0.27
CA ALA A 704 39.52 22.59 -0.42
C ALA A 704 38.73 23.91 -0.43
N ALA A 705 37.58 23.95 -1.12
CA ALA A 705 36.69 25.10 -1.08
C ALA A 705 36.11 25.35 0.33
N THR A 706 35.77 24.29 1.06
CA THR A 706 35.26 24.38 2.44
C THR A 706 36.36 24.85 3.41
N GLU A 707 37.60 24.40 3.23
CA GLU A 707 38.76 24.86 4.02
C GLU A 707 39.04 26.36 3.77
N ALA A 708 38.94 26.82 2.52
CA ALA A 708 39.04 28.23 2.19
C ALA A 708 37.91 29.07 2.81
N LEU A 709 36.68 28.53 2.85
CA LEU A 709 35.56 29.15 3.56
C LEU A 709 35.81 29.18 5.07
N ALA A 710 36.41 28.15 5.65
CA ALA A 710 36.78 28.12 7.06
C ALA A 710 37.82 29.20 7.40
N ALA A 711 38.81 29.43 6.52
CA ALA A 711 39.75 30.55 6.68
C ALA A 711 39.02 31.89 6.65
N LYS A 712 38.09 32.09 5.71
CA LYS A 712 37.35 33.35 5.54
C LYS A 712 36.33 33.62 6.65
N LEU A 713 35.55 32.62 7.03
CA LEU A 713 34.38 32.76 7.92
C LEU A 713 34.72 32.49 9.38
N ALA A 714 35.66 31.58 9.64
CA ALA A 714 36.04 31.13 10.96
C ALA A 714 37.49 31.47 11.31
N GLY A 715 38.25 32.17 10.45
CA GLY A 715 39.63 32.57 10.75
C GLY A 715 40.57 31.39 11.00
N TYR A 716 40.34 30.27 10.31
CA TYR A 716 41.24 29.11 10.31
C TYR A 716 42.60 29.48 9.71
N ASP A 717 43.66 29.10 10.43
CA ASP A 717 45.05 29.31 10.05
C ASP A 717 45.88 28.08 10.41
N LYS A 718 46.15 27.25 9.40
CA LYS A 718 46.94 26.03 9.54
C LYS A 718 48.34 26.29 10.09
N ALA A 719 48.95 27.44 9.78
CA ALA A 719 50.30 27.77 10.22
C ALA A 719 50.37 28.04 11.73
N LYS A 720 49.24 28.42 12.34
CA LYS A 720 49.10 28.57 13.80
C LYS A 720 48.77 27.27 14.52
N GLY A 721 48.67 26.15 13.79
CA GLY A 721 48.35 24.85 14.36
C GLY A 721 46.86 24.62 14.62
N ASP A 722 45.98 25.48 14.08
CA ASP A 722 44.53 25.24 14.08
C ASP A 722 44.22 23.93 13.36
N LEU A 723 43.13 23.27 13.79
CA LEU A 723 42.63 22.08 13.13
C LEU A 723 41.35 22.38 12.36
N PHE A 724 41.20 21.75 11.19
CA PHE A 724 40.02 21.84 10.34
C PHE A 724 39.40 20.46 10.14
N PHE A 725 38.09 20.39 10.30
CA PHE A 725 37.27 19.22 10.05
C PHE A 725 36.05 19.62 9.23
N CYS A 726 35.64 18.78 8.29
CA CYS A 726 34.45 18.99 7.46
C CYS A 726 33.47 17.82 7.58
N ALA A 727 32.34 17.92 6.88
CA ALA A 727 31.33 16.87 6.87
C ALA A 727 31.86 15.46 6.51
N ALA A 728 32.95 15.38 5.76
CA ALA A 728 33.60 14.11 5.40
C ALA A 728 34.35 13.43 6.56
N ASP A 729 34.66 14.18 7.62
CA ASP A 729 35.44 13.71 8.77
C ASP A 729 34.55 13.34 9.97
N PHE A 730 33.22 13.44 9.83
CA PHE A 730 32.25 13.20 10.89
C PHE A 730 31.57 11.83 10.79
N SER A 731 31.46 11.14 11.92
CA SER A 731 30.68 9.93 12.12
C SER A 731 29.31 10.25 12.75
N GLY A 732 28.30 9.39 12.56
CA GLY A 732 26.94 9.59 13.10
C GLY A 732 25.99 10.37 12.18
N LEU A 733 26.51 10.93 11.08
CA LEU A 733 25.70 11.55 10.03
C LEU A 733 25.14 10.49 9.09
N ARG A 734 24.01 10.79 8.45
CA ARG A 734 23.42 10.00 7.35
C ARG A 734 24.25 10.08 6.05
N GLY A 735 25.52 10.48 6.11
CA GLY A 735 26.36 10.82 4.96
C GLY A 735 26.44 12.32 4.70
N PHE A 736 27.31 12.69 3.75
CA PHE A 736 27.58 14.07 3.38
C PHE A 736 27.55 14.23 1.86
N SER A 737 27.21 15.41 1.40
CA SER A 737 27.19 15.75 -0.03
C SER A 737 27.32 17.25 -0.21
N VAL A 738 27.52 17.70 -1.45
CA VAL A 738 27.31 19.10 -1.80
C VAL A 738 25.82 19.37 -1.73
N SER A 739 25.39 20.06 -0.68
CA SER A 739 23.98 20.42 -0.50
C SER A 739 23.55 21.30 -1.66
N ARG A 740 22.57 20.84 -2.43
CA ARG A 740 21.92 21.60 -3.52
C ARG A 740 20.49 21.95 -3.17
N HIS A 741 20.19 21.98 -1.88
CA HIS A 741 18.83 22.26 -1.42
C HIS A 741 18.44 23.68 -1.86
N VAL A 742 17.24 23.80 -2.42
CA VAL A 742 16.74 25.06 -3.00
C VAL A 742 16.72 26.22 -2.00
N MET A 743 16.63 25.91 -0.70
CA MET A 743 16.63 26.92 0.36
C MET A 743 17.93 27.72 0.47
N PHE A 744 19.07 27.15 0.04
CA PHE A 744 20.36 27.83 0.14
C PHE A 744 20.62 28.80 -1.01
N GLU A 745 19.63 29.02 -1.90
CA GLU A 745 19.69 29.99 -3.01
C GLU A 745 20.97 29.86 -3.88
N GLY A 746 21.46 28.63 -4.04
CA GLY A 746 22.68 28.32 -4.80
C GLY A 746 23.99 28.33 -3.98
N ASP A 747 23.97 28.63 -2.69
CA ASP A 747 25.11 28.46 -1.76
C ASP A 747 25.34 26.96 -1.46
N ASN A 748 25.85 26.27 -2.47
CA ASN A 748 26.02 24.83 -2.47
C ASN A 748 27.32 24.43 -1.75
N ARG A 749 27.21 23.89 -0.53
CA ARG A 749 28.37 23.53 0.30
C ARG A 749 28.41 22.05 0.66
N LEU A 750 29.63 21.52 0.84
CA LEU A 750 29.84 20.17 1.37
C LEU A 750 29.33 20.10 2.81
N THR A 751 28.23 19.38 3.03
CA THR A 751 27.47 19.46 4.27
C THR A 751 26.98 18.08 4.67
N GLY A 752 26.87 17.86 5.98
CA GLY A 752 26.13 16.74 6.55
C GLY A 752 25.00 17.23 7.44
N ILE A 753 23.95 16.43 7.57
CA ILE A 753 22.69 16.83 8.19
C ILE A 753 22.50 16.10 9.53
N LEU A 754 22.23 16.86 10.59
CA LEU A 754 21.81 16.40 11.91
C LEU A 754 20.28 16.44 11.99
N TYR A 755 19.63 15.29 12.01
CA TYR A 755 18.16 15.18 12.13
C TYR A 755 17.70 15.29 13.60
N GLY A 756 16.40 15.20 13.85
CA GLY A 756 15.82 15.27 15.19
C GLY A 756 16.32 14.18 16.16
N ALA A 757 16.29 14.47 17.45
CA ALA A 757 16.88 13.70 18.56
C ALA A 757 16.33 12.27 18.73
N ASP A 758 15.15 11.99 18.18
CA ASP A 758 14.52 10.67 18.09
C ASP A 758 15.06 9.82 16.92
N THR A 759 15.97 10.36 16.11
CA THR A 759 16.61 9.67 14.98
C THR A 759 18.04 9.28 15.32
N GLU A 760 18.57 8.23 14.67
CA GLU A 760 19.96 7.78 14.90
C GLU A 760 21.00 8.74 14.28
N ASN A 761 20.57 9.64 13.39
CA ASN A 761 21.43 10.60 12.67
C ASN A 761 21.37 12.02 13.26
N HIS A 762 21.09 12.14 14.57
CA HIS A 762 21.01 13.42 15.27
C HIS A 762 22.36 13.93 15.78
N THR A 763 23.45 13.18 15.54
CA THR A 763 24.79 13.49 16.05
C THR A 763 25.86 13.49 14.96
N ALA A 764 26.85 14.36 15.09
CA ALA A 764 28.12 14.31 14.39
C ALA A 764 29.24 14.16 15.43
N THR A 765 30.07 13.14 15.25
CA THR A 765 31.18 12.82 16.15
C THR A 765 32.49 12.75 15.39
N PHE A 766 33.55 13.27 16.00
CA PHE A 766 34.91 13.18 15.50
C PHE A 766 35.88 13.41 16.65
N GLU A 767 37.17 13.18 16.40
CA GLU A 767 38.19 13.27 17.42
C GLU A 767 39.33 14.19 17.01
N PHE A 768 39.97 14.78 18.01
CA PHE A 768 41.15 15.61 17.83
C PHE A 768 42.12 15.46 19.00
N GLU A 769 43.38 15.77 18.75
CA GLU A 769 44.40 15.75 19.79
C GLU A 769 44.58 17.13 20.43
N ALA A 770 44.53 17.19 21.76
CA ALA A 770 44.92 18.35 22.57
C ALA A 770 44.96 17.95 24.05
N ASN A 771 45.84 18.57 24.83
CA ASN A 771 46.02 18.32 26.25
C ASN A 771 45.75 19.58 27.07
N ALA A 772 45.46 19.41 28.36
CA ALA A 772 45.30 20.54 29.28
C ALA A 772 46.50 21.49 29.32
N LYS A 773 47.72 20.97 29.11
CA LYS A 773 48.96 21.78 29.04
C LYS A 773 49.05 22.68 27.80
N ASP A 774 48.26 22.40 26.76
CA ASP A 774 48.24 23.15 25.50
C ASP A 774 47.37 24.42 25.62
N GLY A 775 46.67 24.60 26.75
CA GLY A 775 45.77 25.73 26.99
C GLY A 775 44.31 25.47 26.55
N PRO A 776 43.40 26.43 26.77
CA PRO A 776 42.03 26.34 26.29
C PRO A 776 41.98 26.44 24.76
N VAL A 777 41.01 25.78 24.14
CA VAL A 777 40.77 25.86 22.68
C VAL A 777 39.38 26.45 22.41
N GLU A 778 39.15 26.99 21.23
CA GLU A 778 37.82 27.48 20.80
C GLU A 778 37.33 26.70 19.59
N LEU A 779 36.17 26.04 19.71
CA LEU A 779 35.50 25.42 18.58
C LEU A 779 34.73 26.48 17.81
N ARG A 780 34.93 26.53 16.49
CA ARG A 780 34.17 27.38 15.56
C ARG A 780 33.39 26.49 14.61
N ILE A 781 32.08 26.45 14.77
CA ILE A 781 31.20 25.50 14.09
C ILE A 781 30.38 26.27 13.04
N CYS A 782 30.54 25.90 11.78
CA CYS A 782 29.77 26.48 10.67
C CYS A 782 28.58 25.59 10.34
N GLY A 783 27.39 26.16 10.42
CA GLY A 783 26.16 25.46 10.09
C GLY A 783 25.03 26.39 9.66
N ALA A 784 23.91 25.79 9.26
CA ALA A 784 22.69 26.46 8.88
C ALA A 784 21.48 25.70 9.46
N ASP A 785 20.43 26.44 9.76
CA ASP A 785 19.15 25.89 10.22
C ASP A 785 18.31 25.38 9.04
N ASP A 786 17.27 24.60 9.33
CA ASP A 786 16.29 24.15 8.35
C ASP A 786 15.34 25.29 7.90
N GLU A 787 14.41 24.95 7.01
CA GLU A 787 13.45 25.88 6.43
C GLU A 787 12.26 26.25 7.33
N ARG A 788 12.15 25.72 8.55
CA ARG A 788 11.00 25.98 9.43
C ARG A 788 11.05 27.37 10.06
N ASP A 789 9.89 27.80 10.54
CA ASP A 789 9.75 29.04 11.30
C ASP A 789 10.30 28.90 12.74
N SER A 790 10.33 27.68 13.28
CA SER A 790 10.93 27.34 14.57
C SER A 790 12.38 26.92 14.43
N PHE A 791 13.29 27.60 15.14
CA PHE A 791 14.72 27.32 15.04
C PHE A 791 15.17 26.05 15.75
N CYS A 792 16.20 25.39 15.20
CA CYS A 792 16.82 24.23 15.81
C CYS A 792 17.84 24.63 16.87
N GLY A 793 17.84 23.86 17.97
CA GLY A 793 18.89 23.92 18.97
C GLY A 793 20.17 23.20 18.52
N LEU A 794 21.25 23.43 19.25
CA LEU A 794 22.52 22.72 19.08
C LEU A 794 23.15 22.47 20.45
N ARG A 795 23.59 21.24 20.67
CA ARG A 795 24.39 20.86 21.83
C ARG A 795 25.74 20.32 21.38
N VAL A 796 26.80 20.76 22.05
CA VAL A 796 28.17 20.32 21.79
C VAL A 796 28.79 19.83 23.08
N THR A 797 29.34 18.62 23.04
CA THR A 797 30.11 18.04 24.14
C THR A 797 31.54 17.75 23.73
N VAL A 798 32.45 17.89 24.68
CA VAL A 798 33.85 17.46 24.60
C VAL A 798 34.09 16.50 25.75
N ASN A 799 34.45 15.25 25.44
CA ASN A 799 34.63 14.20 26.45
C ASN A 799 33.44 14.11 27.43
N ASP A 800 32.23 14.06 26.86
CA ASP A 800 30.94 14.00 27.57
C ASP A 800 30.59 15.25 28.41
N SER A 801 31.46 16.25 28.47
CA SER A 801 31.21 17.54 29.12
C SER A 801 30.59 18.53 28.15
N VAL A 802 29.48 19.16 28.54
CA VAL A 802 28.79 20.16 27.71
C VAL A 802 29.62 21.45 27.63
N VAL A 803 29.95 21.88 26.41
CA VAL A 803 30.71 23.12 26.14
C VAL A 803 29.88 24.17 25.40
N PHE A 804 28.76 23.75 24.80
CA PHE A 804 27.77 24.63 24.20
C PHE A 804 26.41 23.94 24.25
N ASP A 805 25.37 24.68 24.65
CA ASP A 805 24.01 24.15 24.71
C ASP A 805 23.02 25.28 24.49
N ALA A 806 22.31 25.24 23.37
CA ALA A 806 21.29 26.20 23.01
C ALA A 806 20.06 25.46 22.49
N ASN A 807 18.91 25.69 23.12
CA ASN A 807 17.64 25.04 22.75
C ASN A 807 16.77 25.90 21.79
N GLY A 808 17.34 26.97 21.21
CA GLY A 808 16.67 27.91 20.30
C GLY A 808 17.59 28.35 19.15
N GLN A 809 17.37 29.53 18.56
CA GLN A 809 18.10 29.98 17.36
C GLN A 809 19.63 29.97 17.51
N VAL A 810 20.29 28.96 16.93
CA VAL A 810 21.76 28.87 16.85
C VAL A 810 22.27 29.42 15.53
N PHE A 811 21.61 29.06 14.44
CA PHE A 811 21.93 29.52 13.09
C PHE A 811 20.75 30.32 12.53
N PRO A 812 20.98 31.34 11.68
CA PRO A 812 19.91 31.98 10.92
C PRO A 812 19.28 31.02 9.91
N ASN A 813 17.98 31.21 9.65
CA ASN A 813 17.26 30.44 8.64
C ASN A 813 17.92 30.64 7.25
N ARG A 814 18.08 29.55 6.51
CA ARG A 814 18.61 29.51 5.12
C ARG A 814 20.03 30.03 4.91
N LYS A 815 20.81 30.25 5.97
CA LYS A 815 22.14 30.87 5.85
C LYS A 815 23.19 30.22 6.75
N TYR A 816 24.33 29.89 6.17
CA TYR A 816 25.47 29.41 6.92
C TYR A 816 26.11 30.51 7.76
N THR A 817 26.29 30.25 9.05
CA THR A 817 27.05 31.12 9.96
C THR A 817 27.94 30.31 10.89
N VAL A 818 28.87 30.98 11.55
CA VAL A 818 29.83 30.38 12.46
C VAL A 818 29.47 30.76 13.89
N ILE A 819 29.26 29.75 14.73
CA ILE A 819 29.18 29.92 16.18
C ILE A 819 30.52 29.61 16.83
N LYS A 820 30.72 30.08 18.06
CA LYS A 820 31.93 29.87 18.85
C LYS A 820 31.56 29.15 20.15
N ALA A 821 32.32 28.12 20.50
CA ALA A 821 32.16 27.35 21.73
C ALA A 821 33.54 27.18 22.39
N PRO A 822 33.84 27.92 23.48
CA PRO A 822 35.11 27.78 24.20
C PRO A 822 35.18 26.44 24.94
N VAL A 823 36.37 25.85 24.97
CA VAL A 823 36.66 24.59 25.66
C VAL A 823 37.77 24.85 26.68
N ALA A 824 37.44 24.69 27.96
CA ALA A 824 38.40 24.88 29.03
C ALA A 824 39.50 23.80 28.99
N ALA A 825 40.74 24.21 29.32
CA ALA A 825 41.91 23.34 29.25
C ALA A 825 41.76 22.04 30.06
N ASN A 826 41.09 22.10 31.21
CA ASN A 826 40.86 20.94 32.08
C ASN A 826 39.93 19.87 31.50
N LEU A 827 39.22 20.16 30.40
CA LEU A 827 38.37 19.19 29.68
C LEU A 827 39.17 18.39 28.63
N LEU A 828 40.44 18.74 28.37
CA LEU A 828 41.28 18.15 27.34
C LEU A 828 42.16 17.02 27.89
N ARG A 829 42.11 15.82 27.29
CA ARG A 829 42.76 14.58 27.80
C ARG A 829 43.66 13.85 26.80
N GLY A 830 44.31 14.59 25.89
CA GLY A 830 45.19 14.04 24.86
C GLY A 830 44.41 13.71 23.61
N ARG A 831 43.56 12.67 23.66
CA ARG A 831 42.59 12.35 22.60
C ARG A 831 41.19 12.74 23.05
N ASN A 832 40.59 13.70 22.35
CA ASN A 832 39.32 14.31 22.73
C ASN A 832 38.24 13.92 21.74
N LYS A 833 37.10 13.47 22.26
CA LYS A 833 35.91 13.19 21.45
C LYS A 833 34.98 14.40 21.48
N ILE A 834 34.62 14.90 20.30
CA ILE A 834 33.59 15.91 20.12
C ILE A 834 32.30 15.22 19.69
N GLN A 835 31.17 15.65 20.25
CA GLN A 835 29.84 15.34 19.73
C GLN A 835 29.06 16.63 19.55
N ILE A 836 28.57 16.85 18.34
CA ILE A 836 27.61 17.91 17.99
C ILE A 836 26.27 17.23 17.78
N SER A 837 25.21 17.69 18.44
CA SER A 837 23.90 17.06 18.35
C SER A 837 22.78 18.08 18.20
N ASN A 838 21.75 17.70 17.44
CA ASN A 838 20.46 18.39 17.42
C ASN A 838 19.57 17.81 18.55
N PRO A 839 19.25 18.58 19.60
CA PRO A 839 18.45 18.10 20.73
C PRO A 839 16.94 18.16 20.47
N ALA A 840 16.48 18.73 19.35
CA ALA A 840 15.05 18.90 19.07
C ALA A 840 14.41 17.57 18.58
N PRO A 841 13.20 17.20 19.03
CA PRO A 841 12.51 16.01 18.57
C PRO A 841 12.11 16.12 17.08
N GLY A 842 12.25 15.03 16.33
CA GLY A 842 11.93 14.87 14.92
C GLY A 842 10.43 14.82 14.62
N ASP A 843 10.03 15.45 13.51
CA ASP A 843 8.66 15.32 12.99
C ASP A 843 8.49 13.98 12.24
N ASN A 844 9.59 13.48 11.65
CA ASN A 844 9.71 12.14 11.09
C ASN A 844 11.19 11.72 10.96
N PRO A 845 11.51 10.43 10.71
CA PRO A 845 12.90 9.94 10.72
C PRO A 845 13.87 10.57 9.71
N ARG A 846 13.37 11.37 8.76
CA ARG A 846 14.15 11.98 7.67
C ARG A 846 13.72 13.43 7.37
N GLY A 847 12.97 14.05 8.26
CA GLY A 847 12.39 15.38 8.07
C GLY A 847 12.96 16.39 9.04
N THR A 848 12.41 17.58 9.00
CA THR A 848 12.65 18.64 9.98
C THR A 848 12.24 18.19 11.41
N PRO A 849 12.82 18.73 12.50
CA PRO A 849 13.99 19.61 12.57
C PRO A 849 15.23 18.99 11.94
N TRP A 850 16.00 19.76 11.19
CA TRP A 850 17.36 19.35 10.86
C TRP A 850 18.36 20.52 10.86
N VAL A 851 19.63 20.22 11.15
CA VAL A 851 20.72 21.21 11.15
C VAL A 851 21.78 20.78 10.15
N ALA A 852 22.12 21.67 9.22
CA ALA A 852 23.22 21.48 8.27
C ALA A 852 24.55 21.87 8.92
N ILE A 853 25.52 20.95 8.99
CA ILE A 853 26.88 21.21 9.46
C ILE A 853 27.85 21.15 8.27
N ASN A 854 28.56 22.25 8.04
CA ASN A 854 29.52 22.39 6.94
C ASN A 854 30.96 22.08 7.39
N PHE A 855 31.44 22.75 8.43
CA PHE A 855 32.79 22.52 8.99
C PHE A 855 32.89 22.86 10.48
N VAL A 856 33.96 22.38 11.10
CA VAL A 856 34.41 22.76 12.44
C VAL A 856 35.89 23.14 12.39
N VAL A 857 36.24 24.27 12.99
CA VAL A 857 37.62 24.69 13.22
C VAL A 857 37.91 24.65 14.71
N ILE A 858 39.04 24.07 15.08
CA ILE A 858 39.55 24.12 16.45
C ILE A 858 40.66 25.17 16.46
N LYS A 859 40.36 26.32 17.04
CA LYS A 859 41.32 27.41 17.26
C LYS A 859 42.19 27.05 18.46
N ARG A 860 43.50 26.96 18.20
CA ARG A 860 44.51 26.69 19.23
C ARG A 860 45.22 27.96 19.66
#